data_AF-A0A8T6E3D3-F1
#
_entry.id   AF-A0A8T6E3D3-F1
#
_cell.length_a   1.000
_cell.length_b   1.000
_cell.length_c   1.000
_cell.angle_alpha   90.00
_cell.angle_beta   90.00
_cell.angle_gamma   90.00
#
_symmetry.space_group_name_H-M   'P 1'
#
loop_
_entity.id
_entity.type
_entity.pdbx_description
1 polymer ?
#
loop_
_entity_poly.entity_id
_entity_poly.type
_entity_poly.pdbx_seq_one_letter_code
_entity_poly.pdbx_strand_id
1 'polypeptide(L)'
;MYPILKFSAVTACLATIALFAAIVARGVPPPALAEESECEVHALGTLSAEPDTPLTADGRWTTEDCDSRFRSGSDAFTYSFEVAEAGRVRIDLASTEADSFLYLMAEDGARITDNDDGASGLDARIELTLEPGSYLVEATTVGGRSRGPADFALSIARLSCDPIDLGVLVPGTDLTATGTWSIDTCGSAIVADHPAYNYTFTLAEPARVRIELLSEHGDPVLSLASPTRGVIGANDDGADGRGSRIEQYMPAGLYVIEATTYLQGDLQPLVADFELTVHVVDEAARQEEFLLKVEATLFPDQVIVGEPFEVDYRVGNIGGGDLPEDSEVWVYAVAPRVWEPIRGVPPELWQAGASYHSSSVTASAVSTSTGELPPITVTFSRPGPSWVFVAVIAFDEDDKEIAFHGLWRTVSVVTGPTFGPVRVNVDGVEYDVVAADGDEGIVETWVIPVARPAAEVAPGPRAQATYAAAVQALVLDGVFERESLTSLATTAEPATVSLPNASSSTLLRAFSGHYVDAINALAVVDSFAAGEAINPLAVEDLTLDLAATASAQYASLAASWMALQERIAGGTPISFAEARDVQVGVAYAERILAPAITAGEIVTAARAAESGWADPPVRAGLGALARQRTCDVSEPQGALEAAAVEDIESFAELHQELAAALPVHALAVDAALCGAAGVDDANATFLYRLGVFDRALVALDAPDPVEAPEPPPAPEVVTPPPPSPVSLRIIARLADDGRVEHGVELGGRQVLPQRRFLGAAAEAGRWYSTSDVEVGGSVLGQISARSLADGRAEWRFVEADGEVVVPDVRFLPADAPAGVWFRSSQIEVVPEE
;
A
#
# COMPACT_ATOMS: atom_id res chain seq x y z
N MET A 1 -38.90 13.40 -31.09
CA MET A 1 -39.30 14.49 -31.99
C MET A 1 -38.29 15.61 -31.77
N TYR A 2 -37.49 15.96 -32.77
CA TYR A 2 -36.26 16.80 -32.70
C TYR A 2 -36.58 18.32 -32.86
N PRO A 3 -35.67 19.31 -32.60
CA PRO A 3 -34.18 19.37 -32.70
C PRO A 3 -33.42 19.41 -31.35
N ILE A 4 -32.10 19.16 -31.20
CA ILE A 4 -30.83 19.38 -31.97
C ILE A 4 -30.18 20.78 -31.74
N LEU A 5 -28.83 20.82 -31.79
CA LEU A 5 -27.86 21.94 -31.66
C LEU A 5 -27.58 22.39 -30.21
N LYS A 6 -26.33 22.46 -29.69
CA LYS A 6 -24.95 22.31 -30.22
C LYS A 6 -24.45 23.42 -31.18
N PHE A 7 -23.29 23.99 -30.84
CA PHE A 7 -22.36 24.85 -31.63
C PHE A 7 -22.56 26.39 -31.76
N SER A 8 -21.41 27.07 -31.62
CA SER A 8 -20.92 28.34 -32.19
C SER A 8 -21.70 29.66 -32.10
N ALA A 9 -21.24 30.50 -31.17
CA ALA A 9 -20.26 31.57 -31.46
C ALA A 9 -20.25 32.29 -32.85
N VAL A 10 -20.23 33.64 -32.77
CA VAL A 10 -19.58 34.60 -33.69
C VAL A 10 -20.08 34.70 -35.15
N THR A 11 -20.94 35.70 -35.40
CA THR A 11 -20.61 36.88 -36.25
C THR A 11 -21.72 37.94 -36.04
N ALA A 12 -21.56 39.01 -35.23
CA ALA A 12 -20.57 40.09 -35.21
C ALA A 12 -20.83 41.23 -36.22
N CYS A 13 -20.42 42.45 -35.80
CA CYS A 13 -20.26 43.68 -36.58
C CYS A 13 -21.49 44.58 -36.91
N LEU A 14 -21.24 45.89 -36.76
CA LEU A 14 -21.88 47.07 -37.40
C LEU A 14 -23.34 47.44 -37.02
N ALA A 15 -23.69 48.68 -36.67
CA ALA A 15 -22.88 49.86 -36.29
C ALA A 15 -23.74 50.90 -35.52
N THR A 16 -23.93 50.70 -34.22
CA THR A 16 -23.98 51.71 -33.14
C THR A 16 -24.23 53.21 -33.49
N ILE A 17 -25.48 53.64 -33.79
CA ILE A 17 -25.84 55.07 -33.97
C ILE A 17 -27.28 55.43 -33.48
N ALA A 18 -27.41 56.59 -32.83
CA ALA A 18 -28.61 57.45 -32.62
C ALA A 18 -29.94 56.80 -32.17
N LEU A 19 -30.33 57.09 -30.91
CA LEU A 19 -31.17 56.23 -30.06
C LEU A 19 -30.66 56.08 -28.59
N PHE A 20 -29.38 56.20 -28.21
CA PHE A 20 -28.16 56.27 -29.03
C PHE A 20 -27.39 57.61 -29.03
N ALA A 21 -27.74 58.78 -28.46
CA ALA A 21 -28.98 59.51 -28.05
C ALA A 21 -29.66 59.39 -26.66
N ALA A 22 -30.71 58.58 -26.44
CA ALA A 22 -31.60 58.77 -25.27
C ALA A 22 -32.14 57.44 -24.67
N ILE A 23 -31.74 57.04 -23.45
CA ILE A 23 -30.88 57.74 -22.48
C ILE A 23 -29.39 57.55 -22.80
N VAL A 24 -28.78 58.65 -23.28
CA VAL A 24 -27.33 58.88 -23.41
C VAL A 24 -27.06 60.37 -23.16
N ALA A 25 -28.03 61.23 -23.49
CA ALA A 25 -28.20 62.61 -23.03
C ALA A 25 -28.49 62.72 -21.50
N ARG A 26 -27.69 61.98 -20.70
CA ARG A 26 -27.31 62.15 -19.29
C ARG A 26 -26.29 61.05 -19.00
N GLY A 27 -25.01 61.36 -19.24
CA GLY A 27 -23.91 60.42 -19.01
C GLY A 27 -23.71 60.15 -17.53
N VAL A 28 -24.20 59.00 -17.08
CA VAL A 28 -23.69 58.28 -15.92
C VAL A 28 -23.21 56.94 -16.44
N PRO A 29 -21.97 56.84 -16.96
CA PRO A 29 -21.31 55.54 -17.01
C PRO A 29 -21.20 54.97 -15.59
N PRO A 30 -21.06 53.65 -15.41
CA PRO A 30 -20.55 53.12 -14.14
C PRO A 30 -19.21 53.80 -13.79
N PRO A 31 -18.78 53.78 -12.52
CA PRO A 31 -17.41 54.14 -12.19
C PRO A 31 -16.47 53.34 -13.10
N ALA A 32 -15.39 53.97 -13.56
CA ALA A 32 -14.40 53.27 -14.36
C ALA A 32 -13.96 52.02 -13.59
N LEU A 33 -14.02 50.86 -14.27
CA LEU A 33 -13.13 49.77 -13.90
C LEU A 33 -11.71 50.35 -13.91
N ALA A 34 -10.89 49.97 -12.94
CA ALA A 34 -9.48 50.35 -12.99
C ALA A 34 -8.89 49.90 -14.32
N GLU A 35 -7.95 50.67 -14.85
CA GLU A 35 -7.06 50.14 -15.88
C GLU A 35 -6.27 49.01 -15.17
N GLU A 36 -6.61 47.76 -15.49
CA GLU A 36 -5.82 46.60 -15.07
C GLU A 36 -4.42 46.80 -15.67
N SER A 37 -3.42 46.90 -14.80
CA SER A 37 -2.04 47.10 -15.21
C SER A 37 -1.52 45.84 -15.89
N GLU A 38 -1.52 45.83 -17.23
CA GLU A 38 -0.90 44.76 -18.01
C GLU A 38 0.57 44.58 -17.57
N CYS A 39 0.89 43.41 -17.02
CA CYS A 39 2.19 43.10 -16.47
C CYS A 39 3.26 43.08 -17.57
N GLU A 40 4.37 43.80 -17.35
CA GLU A 40 5.47 43.84 -18.31
C GLU A 40 6.10 42.44 -18.46
N VAL A 41 6.48 42.11 -19.70
CA VAL A 41 7.24 40.89 -20.03
C VAL A 41 8.63 41.31 -20.48
N HIS A 42 9.64 40.98 -19.69
CA HIS A 42 11.02 41.40 -19.97
C HIS A 42 11.74 40.37 -20.87
N ALA A 43 12.43 40.83 -21.91
CA ALA A 43 13.12 39.93 -22.85
C ALA A 43 14.57 39.63 -22.42
N LEU A 44 14.90 38.35 -22.23
CA LEU A 44 16.25 37.86 -21.92
C LEU A 44 17.09 37.62 -23.18
N GLY A 45 16.46 37.19 -24.28
CA GLY A 45 17.09 36.91 -25.57
C GLY A 45 17.11 35.43 -25.93
N THR A 46 18.00 35.05 -26.85
CA THR A 46 18.14 33.70 -27.39
C THR A 46 19.13 32.87 -26.56
N LEU A 47 18.72 31.68 -26.13
CA LEU A 47 19.54 30.74 -25.37
C LEU A 47 20.72 30.21 -26.21
N SER A 48 21.87 30.02 -25.57
CA SER A 48 23.07 29.48 -26.19
C SER A 48 22.88 28.03 -26.67
N ALA A 49 23.48 27.70 -27.82
CA ALA A 49 23.64 26.32 -28.25
C ALA A 49 24.79 25.60 -27.51
N GLU A 50 25.83 26.34 -27.08
CA GLU A 50 26.87 25.82 -26.19
C GLU A 50 26.28 25.66 -24.77
N PRO A 51 26.50 24.52 -24.09
CA PRO A 51 26.11 24.30 -22.70
C PRO A 51 26.64 25.35 -21.72
N ASP A 52 26.06 25.39 -20.52
CA ASP A 52 26.54 26.13 -19.34
C ASP A 52 26.78 27.64 -19.58
N THR A 53 26.13 28.20 -20.61
CA THR A 53 26.18 29.61 -21.00
C THR A 53 24.80 30.24 -20.74
N PRO A 54 24.52 30.72 -19.51
CA PRO A 54 23.17 31.09 -19.12
C PRO A 54 22.71 32.45 -19.65
N LEU A 55 21.41 32.59 -19.86
CA LEU A 55 20.69 33.87 -19.77
C LEU A 55 20.37 34.13 -18.29
N THR A 56 20.54 35.35 -17.80
CA THR A 56 20.28 35.68 -16.39
C THR A 56 19.52 36.99 -16.22
N ALA A 57 18.77 37.11 -15.12
CA ALA A 57 18.18 38.37 -14.66
C ALA A 57 18.09 38.42 -13.12
N ASP A 58 18.42 39.56 -12.55
CA ASP A 58 18.19 39.89 -11.14
C ASP A 58 16.90 40.72 -11.01
N GLY A 59 16.18 40.57 -9.90
CA GLY A 59 14.95 41.32 -9.63
C GLY A 59 14.63 41.45 -8.15
N ARG A 60 13.53 42.13 -7.83
CA ARG A 60 12.99 42.24 -6.47
C ARG A 60 11.48 42.24 -6.52
N TRP A 61 10.85 41.25 -5.88
CA TRP A 61 9.41 41.26 -5.65
C TRP A 61 9.04 42.32 -4.63
N THR A 62 7.96 43.07 -4.86
CA THR A 62 7.35 44.01 -3.90
C THR A 62 5.83 44.03 -4.04
N THR A 63 5.14 44.57 -3.04
CA THR A 63 3.66 44.72 -3.05
C THR A 63 3.15 45.82 -4.00
N GLU A 64 4.01 46.42 -4.82
CA GLU A 64 3.63 47.32 -5.92
C GLU A 64 3.85 46.68 -7.31
N ASP A 65 4.45 45.48 -7.37
CA ASP A 65 4.62 44.69 -8.59
C ASP A 65 3.38 43.85 -8.90
N CYS A 66 3.45 43.01 -9.95
CA CYS A 66 2.31 42.26 -10.43
C CYS A 66 1.91 41.07 -9.55
N ASP A 67 0.61 40.81 -9.43
CA ASP A 67 0.10 39.51 -8.95
C ASP A 67 0.43 38.40 -9.96
N SER A 68 0.87 37.23 -9.49
CA SER A 68 1.07 36.03 -10.31
C SER A 68 -0.19 35.64 -11.08
N ARG A 69 -0.03 35.27 -12.35
CA ARG A 69 -1.13 34.81 -13.22
C ARG A 69 -1.80 33.53 -12.70
N PHE A 70 -1.10 32.76 -11.87
CA PHE A 70 -1.53 31.45 -11.39
C PHE A 70 -1.64 31.38 -9.85
N ARG A 71 -0.95 32.24 -9.09
CA ARG A 71 -0.97 32.28 -7.61
C ARG A 71 -1.53 33.62 -7.09
N SER A 72 -2.85 33.68 -6.93
CA SER A 72 -3.57 34.82 -6.35
C SER A 72 -2.96 35.28 -5.02
N GLY A 73 -2.31 36.46 -5.02
CA GLY A 73 -1.72 37.08 -3.82
C GLY A 73 -0.23 36.80 -3.60
N SER A 74 0.46 36.21 -4.57
CA SER A 74 1.93 36.23 -4.69
C SER A 74 2.37 37.33 -5.65
N ASP A 75 3.46 38.03 -5.33
CA ASP A 75 4.07 39.05 -6.17
C ASP A 75 4.97 38.37 -7.24
N ALA A 76 5.03 38.88 -8.48
CA ALA A 76 5.59 38.16 -9.64
C ALA A 76 6.18 39.03 -10.77
N PHE A 77 7.15 38.46 -11.50
CA PHE A 77 7.75 39.01 -12.74
C PHE A 77 7.63 38.01 -13.89
N THR A 78 7.35 38.46 -15.12
CA THR A 78 7.38 37.61 -16.32
C THR A 78 8.57 37.95 -17.22
N TYR A 79 9.32 36.94 -17.64
CA TYR A 79 10.41 37.04 -18.61
C TYR A 79 10.11 36.22 -19.88
N SER A 80 10.83 36.51 -20.97
CA SER A 80 10.72 35.79 -22.25
C SER A 80 12.09 35.43 -22.82
N PHE A 81 12.20 34.25 -23.41
CA PHE A 81 13.44 33.75 -24.04
C PHE A 81 13.13 32.89 -25.29
N GLU A 82 14.12 32.78 -26.17
CA GLU A 82 14.05 31.93 -27.38
C GLU A 82 14.98 30.71 -27.23
N VAL A 83 14.51 29.54 -27.66
CA VAL A 83 15.31 28.32 -27.83
C VAL A 83 15.59 28.13 -29.32
N ALA A 84 16.87 28.05 -29.70
CA ALA A 84 17.29 27.96 -31.11
C ALA A 84 17.41 26.51 -31.63
N GLU A 85 17.71 25.56 -30.75
CA GLU A 85 17.89 24.14 -31.04
C GLU A 85 17.23 23.30 -29.96
N ALA A 86 16.73 22.10 -30.30
CA ALA A 86 16.18 21.18 -29.31
C ALA A 86 17.26 20.74 -28.30
N GLY A 87 16.90 20.65 -27.01
CA GLY A 87 17.83 20.20 -25.96
C GLY A 87 17.26 20.32 -24.55
N ARG A 88 17.92 19.68 -23.57
CA ARG A 88 17.57 19.86 -22.15
C ARG A 88 17.99 21.25 -21.69
N VAL A 89 17.03 21.97 -21.13
CA VAL A 89 17.18 23.32 -20.58
C VAL A 89 16.88 23.27 -19.09
N ARG A 90 17.73 23.92 -18.29
CA ARG A 90 17.54 24.20 -16.87
C ARG A 90 17.14 25.66 -16.69
N ILE A 91 16.17 25.89 -15.81
CA ILE A 91 15.73 27.20 -15.34
C ILE A 91 15.85 27.17 -13.82
N ASP A 92 16.64 28.07 -13.24
CA ASP A 92 16.84 28.24 -11.80
C ASP A 92 16.30 29.59 -11.35
N LEU A 93 15.61 29.65 -10.22
CA LEU A 93 15.17 30.88 -9.55
C LEU A 93 15.52 30.81 -8.07
N ALA A 94 16.44 31.67 -7.64
CA ALA A 94 16.98 31.67 -6.29
C ALA A 94 16.61 32.93 -5.50
N SER A 95 16.32 32.78 -4.21
CA SER A 95 16.13 33.89 -3.27
C SER A 95 16.49 33.51 -1.83
N THR A 96 17.30 34.34 -1.18
CA THR A 96 17.60 34.21 0.25
C THR A 96 16.61 34.95 1.16
N GLU A 97 15.63 35.64 0.58
CA GLU A 97 14.63 36.46 1.31
C GLU A 97 13.18 35.95 1.16
N ALA A 98 12.88 35.14 0.14
CA ALA A 98 11.56 34.58 -0.09
C ALA A 98 11.58 33.14 -0.61
N ASP A 99 10.45 32.47 -0.42
CA ASP A 99 10.14 31.10 -0.84
C ASP A 99 9.79 31.12 -2.34
N SER A 100 10.67 30.59 -3.20
CA SER A 100 10.66 30.82 -4.65
C SER A 100 9.70 29.90 -5.41
N PHE A 101 9.22 30.33 -6.57
CA PHE A 101 8.34 29.52 -7.42
C PHE A 101 8.45 29.91 -8.91
N LEU A 102 8.50 28.92 -9.80
CA LEU A 102 8.58 29.09 -11.26
C LEU A 102 7.35 28.57 -12.00
N TYR A 103 6.82 29.35 -12.95
CA TYR A 103 5.96 28.84 -14.04
C TYR A 103 6.67 28.96 -15.38
N LEU A 104 6.77 27.87 -16.15
CA LEU A 104 7.16 27.88 -17.55
C LEU A 104 5.90 27.81 -18.45
N MET A 105 5.86 28.65 -19.48
CA MET A 105 4.74 28.76 -20.42
C MET A 105 5.23 28.81 -21.88
N ALA A 106 4.35 28.45 -22.81
CA ALA A 106 4.52 28.74 -24.23
C ALA A 106 4.31 30.24 -24.53
N GLU A 107 4.65 30.66 -25.75
CA GLU A 107 4.49 32.05 -26.25
C GLU A 107 3.05 32.61 -26.08
N ASP A 108 2.03 31.76 -26.14
CA ASP A 108 0.62 32.15 -25.96
C ASP A 108 0.17 32.27 -24.49
N GLY A 109 1.07 32.03 -23.54
CA GLY A 109 0.81 32.05 -22.10
C GLY A 109 0.24 30.74 -21.55
N ALA A 110 0.10 29.68 -22.35
CA ALA A 110 -0.28 28.37 -21.84
C ALA A 110 0.85 27.78 -20.98
N ARG A 111 0.56 27.49 -19.71
CA ARG A 111 1.45 26.81 -18.76
C ARG A 111 1.86 25.44 -19.29
N ILE A 112 3.18 25.22 -19.37
CA ILE A 112 3.81 23.95 -19.76
C ILE A 112 4.08 23.10 -18.52
N THR A 113 4.78 23.69 -17.54
CA THR A 113 5.13 23.07 -16.26
C THR A 113 5.51 24.15 -15.24
N ASP A 114 5.69 23.76 -14.00
CA ASP A 114 5.97 24.64 -12.87
C ASP A 114 6.64 23.88 -11.72
N ASN A 115 7.27 24.60 -10.78
CA ASN A 115 7.85 24.00 -9.58
C ASN A 115 8.04 25.02 -8.44
N ASP A 116 7.80 24.59 -7.19
CA ASP A 116 8.23 25.24 -5.95
C ASP A 116 9.69 24.84 -5.64
N ASP A 117 9.97 23.53 -5.55
CA ASP A 117 11.17 22.97 -4.92
C ASP A 117 12.06 22.21 -5.93
N GLY A 118 13.31 22.63 -6.13
CA GLY A 118 14.24 21.87 -6.98
C GLY A 118 15.67 22.41 -7.14
N ALA A 119 15.95 23.62 -6.67
CA ALA A 119 17.30 24.12 -6.45
C ALA A 119 17.61 24.09 -4.94
N SER A 120 18.58 24.88 -4.44
CA SER A 120 19.07 24.73 -3.06
C SER A 120 18.19 25.42 -2.01
N GLY A 121 17.59 24.63 -1.11
CA GLY A 121 16.84 25.16 0.03
C GLY A 121 15.38 25.50 -0.32
N LEU A 122 15.12 26.76 -0.69
CA LEU A 122 13.80 27.29 -1.10
C LEU A 122 13.89 27.95 -2.49
N ASP A 123 14.84 27.48 -3.29
CA ASP A 123 15.09 27.92 -4.66
C ASP A 123 14.36 26.97 -5.63
N ALA A 124 13.67 27.54 -6.62
CA ALA A 124 12.86 26.79 -7.58
C ALA A 124 13.69 26.39 -8.81
N ARG A 125 13.45 25.18 -9.34
CA ARG A 125 14.09 24.69 -10.58
C ARG A 125 13.11 24.01 -11.51
N ILE A 126 13.24 24.25 -12.81
CA ILE A 126 12.57 23.51 -13.88
C ILE A 126 13.64 22.94 -14.82
N GLU A 127 13.60 21.63 -15.08
CA GLU A 127 14.41 20.97 -16.11
C GLU A 127 13.55 20.16 -17.08
N LEU A 128 13.68 20.44 -18.38
CA LEU A 128 13.00 19.68 -19.44
C LEU A 128 13.70 19.82 -20.80
N THR A 129 13.38 18.93 -21.72
CA THR A 129 13.72 19.13 -23.14
C THR A 129 12.78 20.15 -23.76
N LEU A 130 13.33 21.25 -24.28
CA LEU A 130 12.60 22.23 -25.07
C LEU A 130 12.88 22.05 -26.56
N GLU A 131 11.87 22.32 -27.38
CA GLU A 131 11.97 22.40 -28.84
C GLU A 131 12.30 23.84 -29.27
N PRO A 132 12.74 24.09 -30.52
CA PRO A 132 12.98 25.44 -31.00
C PRO A 132 11.70 26.30 -31.00
N GLY A 133 11.71 27.42 -30.28
CA GLY A 133 10.53 28.26 -30.08
C GLY A 133 10.73 29.39 -29.07
N SER A 134 9.69 30.20 -28.87
CA SER A 134 9.64 31.26 -27.86
C SER A 134 8.87 30.79 -26.62
N TYR A 135 9.41 31.11 -25.45
CA TYR A 135 8.89 30.69 -24.15
C TYR A 135 8.80 31.87 -23.18
N LEU A 136 7.86 31.78 -22.23
CA LEU A 136 7.72 32.73 -21.13
C LEU A 136 7.99 32.01 -19.81
N VAL A 137 8.60 32.72 -18.85
CA VAL A 137 8.78 32.23 -17.48
C VAL A 137 8.27 33.26 -16.48
N GLU A 138 7.43 32.85 -15.53
CA GLU A 138 7.00 33.68 -14.40
C GLU A 138 7.83 33.30 -13.16
N ALA A 139 8.53 34.29 -12.60
CA ALA A 139 9.23 34.19 -11.32
C ALA A 139 8.34 34.82 -10.24
N THR A 140 7.88 34.00 -9.30
CA THR A 140 6.88 34.35 -8.27
C THR A 140 7.25 33.68 -6.94
N THR A 141 6.50 33.94 -5.88
CA THR A 141 6.71 33.35 -4.55
C THR A 141 5.62 32.35 -4.13
N VAL A 142 5.91 31.50 -3.15
CA VAL A 142 4.93 30.59 -2.53
C VAL A 142 3.89 31.37 -1.71
N GLY A 143 2.62 31.19 -2.08
CA GLY A 143 1.49 31.96 -1.54
C GLY A 143 1.16 31.66 -0.07
N GLY A 144 0.85 32.70 0.71
CA GLY A 144 0.39 32.61 2.10
C GLY A 144 1.40 33.09 3.16
N ARG A 145 2.68 33.23 2.80
CA ARG A 145 3.72 33.85 3.64
C ARG A 145 4.50 34.98 2.95
N SER A 146 4.62 34.93 1.63
CA SER A 146 5.72 35.59 0.90
C SER A 146 5.25 36.78 0.04
N ARG A 147 4.58 37.76 0.65
CA ARG A 147 4.18 39.02 -0.01
C ARG A 147 4.90 40.22 0.61
N GLY A 148 5.78 40.89 -0.13
CA GLY A 148 6.71 41.87 0.43
C GLY A 148 8.07 41.95 -0.27
N PRO A 149 8.94 42.90 0.14
CA PRO A 149 10.17 43.25 -0.57
C PRO A 149 11.27 42.17 -0.45
N ALA A 150 11.45 41.31 -1.46
CA ALA A 150 12.47 40.25 -1.47
C ALA A 150 13.26 40.20 -2.80
N ASP A 151 14.60 40.19 -2.73
CA ASP A 151 15.48 40.11 -3.92
C ASP A 151 15.56 38.66 -4.47
N PHE A 152 15.67 38.50 -5.80
CA PHE A 152 15.80 37.21 -6.49
C PHE A 152 16.76 37.23 -7.69
N ALA A 153 17.24 36.05 -8.08
CA ALA A 153 18.03 35.85 -9.31
C ALA A 153 17.50 34.66 -10.14
N LEU A 154 17.30 34.88 -11.44
CA LEU A 154 16.85 33.92 -12.44
C LEU A 154 18.01 33.55 -13.38
N SER A 155 18.14 32.27 -13.71
CA SER A 155 19.11 31.72 -14.67
C SER A 155 18.46 30.72 -15.62
N ILE A 156 18.87 30.68 -16.90
CA ILE A 156 18.38 29.74 -17.91
C ILE A 156 19.56 29.24 -18.75
N ALA A 157 19.84 27.93 -18.74
CA ALA A 157 21.00 27.31 -19.42
C ALA A 157 20.63 26.03 -20.19
N ARG A 158 21.39 25.70 -21.24
CA ARG A 158 21.36 24.37 -21.90
C ARG A 158 22.29 23.41 -21.16
N LEU A 159 21.86 22.17 -20.92
CA LEU A 159 22.67 21.13 -20.28
C LEU A 159 23.25 20.14 -21.29
N SER A 160 24.41 19.55 -20.96
CA SER A 160 25.09 18.52 -21.77
C SER A 160 24.87 17.12 -21.19
N CYS A 161 23.85 16.42 -21.66
CA CYS A 161 23.43 15.11 -21.12
C CYS A 161 23.66 13.93 -22.08
N ASP A 162 24.52 14.09 -23.09
CA ASP A 162 24.86 13.04 -24.05
C ASP A 162 25.71 11.92 -23.40
N PRO A 163 25.47 10.62 -23.72
CA PRO A 163 26.23 9.51 -23.14
C PRO A 163 27.72 9.52 -23.49
N ILE A 164 28.57 9.21 -22.49
CA ILE A 164 30.03 9.18 -22.60
C ILE A 164 30.50 7.79 -23.04
N ASP A 165 31.22 7.68 -24.17
CA ASP A 165 31.73 6.40 -24.66
C ASP A 165 32.98 5.92 -23.90
N LEU A 166 32.85 4.78 -23.23
CA LEU A 166 33.93 4.05 -22.56
C LEU A 166 34.73 3.16 -23.53
N GLY A 167 34.20 2.90 -24.74
CA GLY A 167 34.86 2.11 -25.78
C GLY A 167 34.47 0.64 -25.80
N VAL A 168 35.44 -0.25 -26.04
CA VAL A 168 35.21 -1.67 -26.34
C VAL A 168 35.74 -2.57 -25.23
N LEU A 169 34.83 -3.34 -24.61
CA LEU A 169 35.14 -4.29 -23.55
C LEU A 169 35.61 -5.64 -24.13
N VAL A 170 36.72 -6.15 -23.59
CA VAL A 170 37.34 -7.44 -23.95
C VAL A 170 37.88 -8.15 -22.70
N PRO A 171 38.04 -9.49 -22.69
CA PRO A 171 38.56 -10.22 -21.52
C PRO A 171 39.93 -9.72 -21.06
N GLY A 172 40.07 -9.46 -19.76
CA GLY A 172 41.31 -8.96 -19.16
C GLY A 172 41.63 -7.49 -19.47
N THR A 173 40.62 -6.67 -19.76
CA THR A 173 40.74 -5.21 -19.84
C THR A 173 39.50 -4.57 -19.25
N ASP A 174 39.70 -3.75 -18.22
CA ASP A 174 38.64 -3.07 -17.51
C ASP A 174 38.40 -1.69 -18.15
N LEU A 175 37.15 -1.27 -18.25
CA LEU A 175 36.78 0.10 -18.63
C LEU A 175 36.37 0.83 -17.36
N THR A 176 36.98 1.99 -17.08
CA THR A 176 36.66 2.78 -15.89
C THR A 176 36.34 4.23 -16.21
N ALA A 177 35.52 4.84 -15.36
CA ALA A 177 35.26 6.27 -15.35
C ALA A 177 35.11 6.76 -13.90
N THR A 178 35.51 8.00 -13.64
CA THR A 178 35.25 8.69 -12.38
C THR A 178 34.55 10.01 -12.64
N GLY A 179 33.78 10.47 -11.67
CA GLY A 179 33.01 11.69 -11.79
C GLY A 179 32.56 12.24 -10.45
N THR A 180 31.59 13.15 -10.49
CA THR A 180 31.04 13.76 -9.28
C THR A 180 29.58 14.13 -9.53
N TRP A 181 28.67 13.49 -8.82
CA TRP A 181 27.28 13.92 -8.77
C TRP A 181 27.17 15.21 -7.96
N SER A 182 26.37 16.13 -8.47
CA SER A 182 26.01 17.39 -7.84
C SER A 182 24.62 17.76 -8.32
N ILE A 183 23.97 18.72 -7.66
CA ILE A 183 22.70 19.26 -8.16
C ILE A 183 22.82 19.77 -9.60
N ASP A 184 24.01 20.19 -10.06
CA ASP A 184 24.19 20.74 -11.40
C ASP A 184 24.42 19.68 -12.50
N THR A 185 24.60 18.41 -12.12
CA THR A 185 24.60 17.26 -13.03
C THR A 185 23.22 17.09 -13.71
N CYS A 186 23.12 16.38 -14.84
CA CYS A 186 21.85 16.12 -15.51
C CYS A 186 20.91 15.24 -14.68
N GLY A 187 19.60 15.50 -14.72
CA GLY A 187 18.61 14.64 -14.06
C GLY A 187 18.54 13.22 -14.66
N SER A 188 18.42 12.23 -13.78
CA SER A 188 18.24 10.80 -14.05
C SER A 188 16.93 10.49 -14.80
N ALA A 189 16.93 9.38 -15.53
CA ALA A 189 15.74 8.81 -16.15
C ALA A 189 15.10 7.65 -15.33
N ILE A 190 15.76 7.19 -14.26
CA ILE A 190 15.33 6.04 -13.45
C ILE A 190 14.96 6.40 -12.00
N VAL A 191 15.63 7.40 -11.40
CA VAL A 191 15.28 7.98 -10.08
C VAL A 191 14.83 9.43 -10.31
N ALA A 192 13.59 9.78 -9.94
CA ALA A 192 13.10 11.14 -10.12
C ALA A 192 13.95 12.15 -9.33
N ASP A 193 14.19 13.33 -9.92
CA ASP A 193 14.89 14.49 -9.32
C ASP A 193 16.37 14.27 -8.90
N HIS A 194 16.94 13.10 -9.20
CA HIS A 194 18.33 12.75 -8.86
C HIS A 194 19.35 13.03 -9.97
N PRO A 195 20.63 13.29 -9.63
CA PRO A 195 21.70 13.56 -10.60
C PRO A 195 22.30 12.28 -11.23
N ALA A 196 22.48 12.26 -12.55
CA ALA A 196 22.98 11.10 -13.29
C ALA A 196 24.05 11.42 -14.35
N TYR A 197 24.97 10.46 -14.54
CA TYR A 197 25.83 10.35 -15.71
C TYR A 197 25.40 9.17 -16.57
N ASN A 198 25.39 9.37 -17.89
CA ASN A 198 25.13 8.33 -18.87
C ASN A 198 26.42 7.93 -19.59
N TYR A 199 26.63 6.63 -19.77
CA TYR A 199 27.81 6.03 -20.40
C TYR A 199 27.42 4.98 -21.44
N THR A 200 28.30 4.70 -22.40
CA THR A 200 28.15 3.55 -23.32
C THR A 200 29.40 2.69 -23.38
N PHE A 201 29.23 1.40 -23.65
CA PHE A 201 30.32 0.51 -24.03
C PHE A 201 29.87 -0.55 -25.03
N THR A 202 30.81 -1.08 -25.81
CA THR A 202 30.58 -2.17 -26.76
C THR A 202 31.23 -3.46 -26.25
N LEU A 203 30.43 -4.50 -25.98
CA LEU A 203 30.95 -5.83 -25.65
C LEU A 203 31.33 -6.57 -26.95
N ALA A 204 32.58 -7.00 -27.08
CA ALA A 204 33.11 -7.59 -28.31
C ALA A 204 32.61 -9.01 -28.61
N GLU A 205 32.44 -9.85 -27.58
CA GLU A 205 32.01 -11.25 -27.70
C GLU A 205 31.10 -11.66 -26.51
N PRO A 206 30.23 -12.69 -26.65
CA PRO A 206 29.31 -13.08 -25.59
C PRO A 206 30.03 -13.56 -24.31
N ALA A 207 29.87 -12.82 -23.21
CA ALA A 207 30.60 -13.03 -21.96
C ALA A 207 29.79 -12.56 -20.75
N ARG A 208 30.22 -12.97 -19.55
CA ARG A 208 29.72 -12.37 -18.31
C ARG A 208 30.46 -11.08 -18.02
N VAL A 209 29.71 -10.02 -17.83
CA VAL A 209 30.22 -8.69 -17.49
C VAL A 209 29.75 -8.35 -16.08
N ARG A 210 30.67 -7.82 -15.28
CA ARG A 210 30.36 -7.14 -14.04
C ARG A 210 30.52 -5.63 -14.24
N ILE A 211 29.57 -4.88 -13.70
CA ILE A 211 29.56 -3.42 -13.61
C ILE A 211 29.45 -3.10 -12.13
N GLU A 212 30.40 -2.34 -11.60
CA GLU A 212 30.45 -1.89 -10.20
C GLU A 212 30.54 -0.35 -10.18
N LEU A 213 29.74 0.29 -9.33
CA LEU A 213 29.68 1.74 -9.16
C LEU A 213 29.83 2.07 -7.68
N LEU A 214 30.95 2.67 -7.30
CA LEU A 214 31.33 2.95 -5.92
C LEU A 214 31.32 4.47 -5.66
N SER A 215 31.09 4.88 -4.42
CA SER A 215 31.18 6.27 -3.95
C SER A 215 31.66 6.28 -2.49
N GLU A 216 32.51 7.23 -2.09
CA GLU A 216 32.80 7.45 -0.67
C GLU A 216 31.71 8.29 0.03
N HIS A 217 30.89 9.03 -0.71
CA HIS A 217 30.05 10.11 -0.16
C HIS A 217 28.54 9.97 -0.43
N GLY A 218 28.11 9.44 -1.59
CA GLY A 218 26.69 9.30 -1.97
C GLY A 218 26.13 7.90 -1.75
N ASP A 219 24.93 7.65 -2.29
CA ASP A 219 24.30 6.32 -2.33
C ASP A 219 24.06 5.86 -3.79
N PRO A 220 25.03 5.20 -4.44
CA PRO A 220 24.98 4.78 -5.85
C PRO A 220 23.73 4.05 -6.34
N VAL A 221 23.43 4.23 -7.63
CA VAL A 221 22.46 3.42 -8.40
C VAL A 221 22.98 3.20 -9.83
N LEU A 222 22.98 1.94 -10.26
CA LEU A 222 23.21 1.51 -11.64
C LEU A 222 21.92 1.12 -12.35
N SER A 223 21.80 1.51 -13.62
CA SER A 223 20.93 0.84 -14.60
C SER A 223 21.71 0.47 -15.85
N LEU A 224 21.44 -0.72 -16.38
CA LEU A 224 22.04 -1.26 -17.59
C LEU A 224 20.95 -1.51 -18.64
N ALA A 225 21.15 -0.98 -19.85
CA ALA A 225 20.24 -1.16 -20.98
C ALA A 225 20.97 -1.53 -22.27
N SER A 226 20.24 -2.06 -23.26
CA SER A 226 20.72 -2.20 -24.63
C SER A 226 19.61 -1.86 -25.63
N PRO A 227 19.90 -1.15 -26.73
CA PRO A 227 18.90 -0.76 -27.74
C PRO A 227 18.10 -1.92 -28.37
N THR A 228 18.55 -3.17 -28.21
CA THR A 228 17.86 -4.38 -28.73
C THR A 228 17.10 -5.17 -27.67
N ARG A 229 17.28 -4.87 -26.38
CA ARG A 229 16.69 -5.62 -25.24
C ARG A 229 15.90 -4.76 -24.24
N GLY A 230 16.02 -3.43 -24.32
CA GLY A 230 15.48 -2.53 -23.30
C GLY A 230 16.38 -2.50 -22.06
N VAL A 231 15.80 -2.24 -20.88
CA VAL A 231 16.49 -2.39 -19.59
C VAL A 231 16.80 -3.86 -19.34
N ILE A 232 18.01 -4.14 -18.88
CA ILE A 232 18.60 -5.48 -18.69
C ILE A 232 18.73 -5.82 -17.20
N GLY A 233 18.90 -4.80 -16.37
CA GLY A 233 18.94 -4.87 -14.91
C GLY A 233 19.18 -3.47 -14.34
N ALA A 234 18.82 -3.28 -13.08
CA ALA A 234 19.19 -2.15 -12.25
C ALA A 234 19.53 -2.68 -10.85
N ASN A 235 20.39 -1.98 -10.13
CA ASN A 235 20.74 -2.27 -8.73
C ASN A 235 21.32 -1.00 -8.08
N ASP A 236 21.08 -0.88 -6.79
CA ASP A 236 21.47 0.17 -5.87
C ASP A 236 22.59 -0.30 -4.93
N ASP A 237 22.39 -1.41 -4.21
CA ASP A 237 23.15 -1.81 -3.01
C ASP A 237 24.08 -3.03 -3.16
N GLY A 238 24.31 -3.52 -4.38
CA GLY A 238 24.89 -4.85 -4.63
C GLY A 238 26.41 -5.02 -4.50
N ALA A 239 27.18 -4.03 -4.03
CA ALA A 239 28.65 -4.09 -3.92
C ALA A 239 29.14 -3.79 -2.49
N ASP A 240 30.44 -3.50 -2.32
CA ASP A 240 31.01 -3.17 -1.01
C ASP A 240 30.44 -1.85 -0.46
N GLY A 241 29.80 -1.92 0.71
CA GLY A 241 29.26 -0.76 1.44
C GLY A 241 27.90 -0.30 0.89
N ARG A 242 27.93 0.72 0.02
CA ARG A 242 26.77 1.26 -0.71
C ARG A 242 26.94 1.20 -2.23
N GLY A 243 28.03 0.57 -2.70
CA GLY A 243 28.26 0.48 -4.12
C GLY A 243 27.18 -0.36 -4.81
N SER A 244 26.85 -0.03 -6.05
CA SER A 244 25.94 -0.84 -6.88
C SER A 244 26.73 -1.87 -7.68
N ARG A 245 26.14 -3.04 -7.93
CA ARG A 245 26.71 -4.10 -8.79
C ARG A 245 25.66 -4.71 -9.73
N ILE A 246 25.97 -4.75 -11.02
CA ILE A 246 25.23 -5.55 -12.01
C ILE A 246 26.18 -6.59 -12.61
N GLU A 247 25.91 -7.88 -12.41
CA GLU A 247 26.66 -8.97 -13.04
C GLU A 247 25.75 -9.87 -13.90
N GLN A 248 25.96 -9.88 -15.22
CA GLN A 248 25.09 -10.66 -16.13
C GLN A 248 25.87 -11.24 -17.32
N TYR A 249 25.47 -12.43 -17.78
CA TYR A 249 25.92 -12.99 -19.06
C TYR A 249 25.21 -12.30 -20.23
N MET A 250 25.97 -11.70 -21.14
CA MET A 250 25.46 -10.86 -22.21
C MET A 250 26.02 -11.23 -23.59
N PRO A 251 25.22 -11.16 -24.67
CA PRO A 251 25.72 -11.23 -26.04
C PRO A 251 26.51 -9.98 -26.42
N ALA A 252 27.40 -10.12 -27.42
CA ALA A 252 28.10 -8.99 -28.04
C ALA A 252 27.12 -7.92 -28.55
N GLY A 253 27.46 -6.64 -28.35
CA GLY A 253 26.57 -5.52 -28.70
C GLY A 253 26.91 -4.23 -27.98
N LEU A 254 26.12 -3.18 -28.25
CA LEU A 254 26.18 -1.89 -27.58
C LEU A 254 25.31 -1.89 -26.32
N TYR A 255 25.86 -1.32 -25.26
CA TYR A 255 25.25 -1.18 -23.94
C TYR A 255 25.29 0.28 -23.47
N VAL A 256 24.27 0.66 -22.70
CA VAL A 256 24.14 1.98 -22.06
C VAL A 256 24.09 1.74 -20.55
N ILE A 257 24.83 2.54 -19.79
CA ILE A 257 24.81 2.56 -18.33
C ILE A 257 24.31 3.95 -17.89
N GLU A 258 23.31 3.99 -17.01
CA GLU A 258 23.03 5.19 -16.22
C GLU A 258 23.59 4.98 -14.80
N ALA A 259 24.34 5.96 -14.32
CA ALA A 259 24.94 6.00 -12.99
C ALA A 259 24.41 7.23 -12.24
N THR A 260 23.57 7.00 -11.24
CA THR A 260 22.85 8.02 -10.45
C THR A 260 22.95 7.71 -8.95
N THR A 261 22.19 8.40 -8.09
CA THR A 261 22.10 8.08 -6.65
C THR A 261 20.66 7.77 -6.19
N TYR A 262 20.50 7.30 -4.95
CA TYR A 262 19.23 6.80 -4.40
C TYR A 262 18.57 7.70 -3.33
N LEU A 263 19.35 8.30 -2.42
CA LEU A 263 18.78 8.98 -1.25
C LEU A 263 18.48 10.46 -1.47
N GLN A 264 17.29 10.90 -1.06
CA GLN A 264 16.89 12.33 -1.07
C GLN A 264 17.87 13.26 -0.31
N GLY A 265 18.69 12.72 0.61
CA GLY A 265 19.77 13.45 1.28
C GLY A 265 20.92 13.87 0.36
N ASP A 266 21.13 13.17 -0.75
CA ASP A 266 22.17 13.46 -1.74
C ASP A 266 21.82 14.69 -2.58
N LEU A 267 20.58 15.18 -2.50
CA LEU A 267 20.12 16.34 -3.26
C LEU A 267 20.67 17.67 -2.72
N GLN A 268 20.92 17.81 -1.40
CA GLN A 268 21.17 19.13 -0.79
C GLN A 268 22.16 19.18 0.40
N PRO A 269 23.30 19.88 0.26
CA PRO A 269 24.10 20.05 -0.94
C PRO A 269 25.28 19.06 -0.87
N LEU A 270 25.01 17.80 -1.20
CA LEU A 270 26.08 16.80 -1.32
C LEU A 270 26.78 16.97 -2.66
N VAL A 271 28.10 16.85 -2.63
CA VAL A 271 28.95 16.73 -3.81
C VAL A 271 29.61 15.36 -3.70
N ALA A 272 29.01 14.37 -4.35
CA ALA A 272 29.36 12.96 -4.19
C ALA A 272 30.27 12.50 -5.34
N ASP A 273 31.45 11.97 -5.01
CA ASP A 273 32.34 11.32 -5.97
C ASP A 273 31.74 9.99 -6.46
N PHE A 274 32.24 9.47 -7.59
CA PHE A 274 32.06 8.05 -7.91
C PHE A 274 33.19 7.47 -8.77
N GLU A 275 33.33 6.15 -8.69
CA GLU A 275 34.13 5.32 -9.59
C GLU A 275 33.24 4.20 -10.19
N LEU A 276 33.11 4.21 -11.52
CA LEU A 276 32.46 3.19 -12.32
C LEU A 276 33.51 2.27 -12.92
N THR A 277 33.36 0.95 -12.74
CA THR A 277 34.20 -0.10 -13.35
C THR A 277 33.35 -1.10 -14.12
N VAL A 278 33.77 -1.46 -15.33
CA VAL A 278 33.15 -2.48 -16.18
C VAL A 278 34.22 -3.50 -16.59
N HIS A 279 34.04 -4.77 -16.22
CA HIS A 279 35.00 -5.84 -16.52
C HIS A 279 34.35 -7.17 -16.91
N VAL A 280 35.12 -8.07 -17.52
CA VAL A 280 34.68 -9.43 -17.89
C VAL A 280 35.06 -10.42 -16.79
N VAL A 281 34.09 -11.23 -16.34
CA VAL A 281 34.25 -12.18 -15.23
C VAL A 281 34.84 -13.52 -15.70
N ASP A 282 35.76 -14.10 -14.92
CA ASP A 282 36.29 -15.44 -15.15
C ASP A 282 35.28 -16.51 -14.68
N GLU A 283 34.50 -17.04 -15.64
CA GLU A 283 33.52 -18.12 -15.43
C GLU A 283 34.15 -19.42 -14.85
N ALA A 284 35.46 -19.65 -15.00
CA ALA A 284 36.11 -20.84 -14.45
C ALA A 284 36.41 -20.67 -12.96
N ALA A 285 36.90 -19.50 -12.54
CA ALA A 285 37.08 -19.18 -11.13
C ALA A 285 35.73 -19.11 -10.40
N ARG A 286 34.73 -18.43 -11.01
CA ARG A 286 33.39 -18.27 -10.45
C ARG A 286 32.69 -19.60 -10.15
N GLN A 287 32.95 -20.65 -10.94
CA GLN A 287 32.36 -21.97 -10.70
C GLN A 287 32.89 -22.70 -9.45
N GLU A 288 34.02 -22.25 -8.87
CA GLU A 288 34.54 -22.77 -7.59
C GLU A 288 33.97 -22.00 -6.37
N GLU A 289 33.21 -20.93 -6.59
CA GLU A 289 32.56 -20.10 -5.55
C GLU A 289 31.20 -20.67 -5.10
N PHE A 290 30.65 -20.12 -4.01
CA PHE A 290 29.24 -20.31 -3.63
C PHE A 290 28.34 -19.50 -4.57
N LEU A 291 27.33 -20.13 -5.20
CA LEU A 291 26.50 -19.45 -6.20
C LEU A 291 25.02 -19.81 -6.05
N LEU A 292 24.18 -18.83 -5.75
CA LEU A 292 22.73 -19.02 -5.65
C LEU A 292 22.03 -19.05 -7.02
N LYS A 293 20.88 -19.73 -7.06
CA LYS A 293 19.92 -19.68 -8.18
C LYS A 293 18.47 -19.72 -7.68
N VAL A 294 17.58 -18.98 -8.35
CA VAL A 294 16.11 -19.20 -8.33
C VAL A 294 15.67 -19.81 -9.66
N GLU A 295 14.74 -20.76 -9.63
CA GLU A 295 14.06 -21.33 -10.80
C GLU A 295 12.54 -21.37 -10.56
N ALA A 296 11.74 -20.69 -11.39
CA ALA A 296 10.29 -20.76 -11.32
C ALA A 296 9.78 -22.10 -11.90
N THR A 297 8.96 -22.84 -11.15
CA THR A 297 8.41 -24.15 -11.54
C THR A 297 6.94 -24.08 -11.95
N LEU A 298 6.18 -23.13 -11.42
CA LEU A 298 4.85 -22.73 -11.90
C LEU A 298 4.81 -21.21 -11.92
N PHE A 299 4.50 -20.62 -13.07
CA PHE A 299 4.29 -19.18 -13.21
C PHE A 299 3.13 -18.95 -14.18
N PRO A 300 2.05 -18.26 -13.78
CA PRO A 300 0.92 -18.02 -14.66
C PRO A 300 1.24 -16.94 -15.70
N ASP A 301 1.01 -17.23 -16.98
CA ASP A 301 1.15 -16.23 -18.06
C ASP A 301 0.02 -15.18 -18.04
N GLN A 302 -1.11 -15.50 -17.38
CA GLN A 302 -2.31 -14.67 -17.25
C GLN A 302 -2.90 -14.76 -15.83
N VAL A 303 -3.34 -13.64 -15.26
CA VAL A 303 -4.03 -13.54 -13.96
C VAL A 303 -5.25 -12.61 -14.06
N ILE A 304 -6.25 -12.78 -13.19
CA ILE A 304 -7.48 -11.96 -13.19
C ILE A 304 -7.34 -10.77 -12.21
N VAL A 305 -7.86 -9.59 -12.59
CA VAL A 305 -7.86 -8.40 -11.72
C VAL A 305 -8.58 -8.69 -10.41
N GLY A 306 -7.87 -8.45 -9.29
CA GLY A 306 -8.39 -8.66 -7.95
C GLY A 306 -8.61 -10.14 -7.61
N GLU A 307 -7.87 -11.07 -8.20
CA GLU A 307 -7.86 -12.48 -7.79
C GLU A 307 -6.51 -12.83 -7.16
N PRO A 308 -6.48 -13.56 -6.02
CA PRO A 308 -5.24 -14.18 -5.57
C PRO A 308 -4.75 -15.20 -6.60
N PHE A 309 -3.45 -15.20 -6.87
CA PHE A 309 -2.80 -16.22 -7.68
C PHE A 309 -1.51 -16.70 -7.01
N GLU A 310 -1.14 -17.94 -7.31
CA GLU A 310 0.04 -18.60 -6.76
C GLU A 310 1.18 -18.64 -7.79
N VAL A 311 2.41 -18.61 -7.28
CA VAL A 311 3.62 -18.78 -8.09
C VAL A 311 4.60 -19.67 -7.32
N ASP A 312 5.06 -20.74 -7.98
CA ASP A 312 5.98 -21.71 -7.39
C ASP A 312 7.42 -21.48 -7.84
N TYR A 313 8.33 -21.43 -6.87
CA TYR A 313 9.77 -21.29 -7.10
C TYR A 313 10.57 -22.39 -6.41
N ARG A 314 11.80 -22.59 -6.88
CA ARG A 314 12.85 -23.36 -6.19
C ARG A 314 14.11 -22.52 -6.08
N VAL A 315 14.86 -22.73 -5.00
CA VAL A 315 16.13 -22.07 -4.71
C VAL A 315 17.21 -23.11 -4.39
N GLY A 316 18.49 -22.76 -4.55
CA GLY A 316 19.61 -23.63 -4.16
C GLY A 316 20.96 -23.17 -4.69
N ASN A 317 22.02 -23.87 -4.31
CA ASN A 317 23.41 -23.59 -4.68
C ASN A 317 23.83 -24.34 -5.97
N ILE A 318 24.18 -23.60 -7.03
CA ILE A 318 24.70 -24.11 -8.31
C ILE A 318 26.24 -24.11 -8.40
N GLY A 319 26.92 -23.57 -7.39
CA GLY A 319 28.37 -23.37 -7.33
C GLY A 319 29.13 -24.55 -6.72
N GLY A 320 30.46 -24.52 -6.85
CA GLY A 320 31.38 -25.51 -6.29
C GLY A 320 31.78 -25.27 -4.82
N GLY A 321 31.52 -24.07 -4.30
CA GLY A 321 31.74 -23.72 -2.89
C GLY A 321 30.51 -23.98 -2.02
N ASP A 322 30.74 -24.36 -0.76
CA ASP A 322 29.71 -24.38 0.29
C ASP A 322 29.40 -22.95 0.78
N LEU A 323 28.22 -22.75 1.37
CA LEU A 323 27.91 -21.53 2.13
C LEU A 323 28.91 -21.38 3.31
N PRO A 324 29.44 -20.18 3.59
CA PRO A 324 30.32 -19.95 4.75
C PRO A 324 29.62 -20.23 6.09
N GLU A 325 30.42 -20.41 7.15
CA GLU A 325 29.88 -20.54 8.51
C GLU A 325 29.19 -19.22 8.93
N ASP A 326 28.17 -19.34 9.79
CA ASP A 326 27.35 -18.25 10.37
C ASP A 326 26.66 -17.26 9.38
N SER A 327 26.59 -17.60 8.08
CA SER A 327 25.88 -16.83 7.03
C SER A 327 24.35 -17.04 7.04
N GLU A 328 23.55 -16.00 6.76
CA GLU A 328 22.08 -16.08 6.61
C GLU A 328 21.64 -16.01 5.14
N VAL A 329 20.60 -16.76 4.75
CA VAL A 329 20.04 -16.76 3.38
C VAL A 329 18.57 -16.35 3.40
N TRP A 330 18.25 -15.27 2.69
CA TRP A 330 16.95 -14.64 2.60
C TRP A 330 16.33 -14.90 1.22
N VAL A 331 15.03 -15.24 1.17
CA VAL A 331 14.26 -15.30 -0.08
C VAL A 331 13.20 -14.20 -0.04
N TYR A 332 13.07 -13.42 -1.12
CA TYR A 332 12.15 -12.30 -1.22
C TYR A 332 11.16 -12.50 -2.37
N ALA A 333 9.90 -12.17 -2.14
CA ALA A 333 8.92 -11.96 -3.20
C ALA A 333 8.40 -10.53 -3.20
N VAL A 334 8.44 -9.91 -4.39
CA VAL A 334 8.17 -8.49 -4.59
C VAL A 334 7.24 -8.28 -5.77
N ALA A 335 6.21 -7.49 -5.55
CA ALA A 335 5.29 -7.01 -6.58
C ALA A 335 4.70 -5.66 -6.14
N PRO A 336 4.04 -4.90 -7.03
CA PRO A 336 3.20 -3.76 -6.67
C PRO A 336 2.31 -4.03 -5.45
N ARG A 337 2.67 -3.41 -4.30
CA ARG A 337 2.00 -3.53 -2.98
C ARG A 337 2.11 -4.90 -2.27
N VAL A 338 3.10 -5.73 -2.63
CA VAL A 338 3.47 -6.97 -1.92
C VAL A 338 5.00 -7.01 -1.74
N TRP A 339 5.45 -7.20 -0.51
CA TRP A 339 6.85 -7.43 -0.15
C TRP A 339 6.89 -8.45 0.99
N GLU A 340 7.30 -9.68 0.70
CA GLU A 340 7.31 -10.77 1.68
C GLU A 340 8.69 -11.46 1.74
N PRO A 341 9.40 -11.37 2.88
CA PRO A 341 10.63 -12.12 3.13
C PRO A 341 10.30 -13.52 3.68
N ILE A 342 10.62 -14.54 2.91
CA ILE A 342 10.41 -15.95 3.22
C ILE A 342 11.59 -16.46 4.05
N ARG A 343 11.36 -16.66 5.35
CA ARG A 343 12.35 -17.12 6.34
C ARG A 343 12.27 -18.63 6.60
N GLY A 344 13.36 -19.20 7.13
CA GLY A 344 13.39 -20.60 7.55
C GLY A 344 13.58 -21.62 6.41
N VAL A 345 14.23 -21.21 5.32
CA VAL A 345 14.57 -22.08 4.19
C VAL A 345 15.58 -23.16 4.64
N PRO A 346 15.42 -24.45 4.24
CA PRO A 346 16.26 -25.53 4.76
C PRO A 346 17.76 -25.37 4.42
N PRO A 347 18.69 -25.67 5.35
CA PRO A 347 20.13 -25.53 5.13
C PRO A 347 20.70 -26.52 4.10
N GLU A 348 19.98 -27.61 3.80
CA GLU A 348 20.37 -28.59 2.79
C GLU A 348 20.44 -28.02 1.37
N LEU A 349 19.79 -26.88 1.10
CA LEU A 349 19.79 -26.23 -0.23
C LEU A 349 21.11 -25.50 -0.54
N TRP A 350 21.98 -25.31 0.45
CA TRP A 350 23.14 -24.42 0.37
C TRP A 350 24.49 -25.14 0.26
N GLN A 351 24.52 -26.47 0.38
CA GLN A 351 25.74 -27.28 0.19
C GLN A 351 26.26 -27.15 -1.26
N ALA A 352 27.56 -27.35 -1.47
CA ALA A 352 28.19 -27.27 -2.79
C ALA A 352 27.45 -28.16 -3.83
N GLY A 353 26.99 -27.55 -4.92
CA GLY A 353 26.23 -28.21 -5.98
C GLY A 353 24.79 -28.61 -5.64
N ALA A 354 24.24 -28.23 -4.47
CA ALA A 354 22.85 -28.47 -4.05
C ALA A 354 21.83 -27.65 -4.87
N SER A 355 21.71 -27.99 -6.15
CA SER A 355 20.92 -27.25 -7.13
C SER A 355 19.85 -28.12 -7.78
N TYR A 356 18.64 -27.58 -7.84
CA TYR A 356 17.45 -28.26 -8.32
C TYR A 356 17.08 -27.73 -9.71
N HIS A 357 16.94 -28.64 -10.68
CA HIS A 357 16.64 -28.30 -12.06
C HIS A 357 15.48 -29.14 -12.59
N SER A 358 14.53 -28.46 -13.24
CA SER A 358 13.40 -29.06 -13.94
C SER A 358 13.81 -29.93 -15.15
N SER A 359 15.03 -29.76 -15.67
CA SER A 359 15.51 -30.50 -16.85
C SER A 359 17.01 -30.78 -16.81
N SER A 360 17.45 -31.79 -17.55
CA SER A 360 18.88 -32.07 -17.80
C SER A 360 19.53 -31.11 -18.80
N VAL A 361 18.78 -30.15 -19.37
CA VAL A 361 19.30 -29.13 -20.30
C VAL A 361 19.77 -27.89 -19.53
N THR A 362 19.18 -27.63 -18.36
CA THR A 362 19.53 -26.52 -17.46
C THR A 362 20.58 -26.88 -16.40
N ALA A 363 21.14 -28.09 -16.45
CA ALA A 363 22.13 -28.56 -15.49
C ALA A 363 23.52 -27.95 -15.72
N SER A 364 24.04 -27.26 -14.70
CA SER A 364 25.48 -26.97 -14.58
C SER A 364 26.29 -28.28 -14.52
N ALA A 365 27.57 -28.24 -14.90
CA ALA A 365 28.45 -29.41 -14.93
C ALA A 365 28.69 -30.06 -13.55
N VAL A 366 28.36 -29.35 -12.47
CA VAL A 366 28.42 -29.80 -11.05
C VAL A 366 27.04 -30.09 -10.42
N SER A 367 25.92 -29.83 -11.11
CA SER A 367 24.57 -29.99 -10.55
C SER A 367 24.05 -31.43 -10.62
N THR A 368 23.20 -31.82 -9.66
CA THR A 368 22.48 -33.10 -9.70
C THR A 368 20.96 -32.90 -9.64
N SER A 369 20.27 -33.23 -10.74
CA SER A 369 18.80 -33.10 -10.81
C SER A 369 18.11 -34.12 -9.88
N THR A 370 17.62 -33.64 -8.73
CA THR A 370 16.76 -34.40 -7.82
C THR A 370 15.32 -33.89 -7.87
N GLY A 371 14.36 -34.80 -7.75
CA GLY A 371 12.93 -34.48 -7.86
C GLY A 371 12.20 -34.41 -6.51
N GLU A 372 12.94 -34.40 -5.40
CA GLU A 372 12.42 -34.76 -4.07
C GLU A 372 11.99 -33.56 -3.20
N LEU A 373 12.18 -32.32 -3.67
CA LEU A 373 11.75 -31.11 -2.96
C LEU A 373 10.44 -30.52 -3.52
N PRO A 374 9.49 -30.12 -2.65
CA PRO A 374 8.37 -29.26 -3.05
C PRO A 374 8.89 -27.86 -3.45
N PRO A 375 8.12 -27.10 -4.23
CA PRO A 375 8.40 -25.68 -4.44
C PRO A 375 8.11 -24.85 -3.17
N ILE A 376 8.61 -23.62 -3.18
CA ILE A 376 8.16 -22.51 -2.34
C ILE A 376 7.06 -21.78 -3.12
N THR A 377 5.83 -21.85 -2.62
CA THR A 377 4.66 -21.18 -3.21
C THR A 377 4.47 -19.80 -2.59
N VAL A 378 4.21 -18.78 -3.42
CA VAL A 378 3.89 -17.40 -3.00
C VAL A 378 2.52 -17.01 -3.53
N THR A 379 1.65 -16.48 -2.67
CA THR A 379 0.27 -16.10 -3.01
C THR A 379 0.10 -14.58 -3.06
N PHE A 380 -0.14 -14.02 -4.25
CA PHE A 380 -0.28 -12.57 -4.44
C PHE A 380 -1.74 -12.15 -4.27
N SER A 381 -2.12 -11.75 -3.06
CA SER A 381 -3.52 -11.48 -2.64
C SER A 381 -4.10 -10.11 -3.04
N ARG A 382 -3.35 -9.29 -3.80
CA ARG A 382 -3.71 -7.91 -4.18
C ARG A 382 -3.79 -7.80 -5.72
N PRO A 383 -4.53 -6.82 -6.28
CA PRO A 383 -4.89 -6.81 -7.70
C PRO A 383 -3.72 -7.10 -8.63
N GLY A 384 -3.89 -8.18 -9.42
CA GLY A 384 -2.85 -8.84 -10.22
C GLY A 384 -1.83 -7.87 -10.83
N PRO A 385 -0.55 -7.96 -10.42
CA PRO A 385 0.46 -7.00 -10.84
C PRO A 385 0.88 -7.27 -12.29
N SER A 386 1.26 -6.22 -13.01
CA SER A 386 1.86 -6.36 -14.34
C SER A 386 3.24 -7.05 -14.33
N TRP A 387 3.86 -7.19 -13.16
CA TRP A 387 5.11 -7.91 -12.95
C TRP A 387 5.23 -8.53 -11.55
N VAL A 388 6.02 -9.59 -11.46
CA VAL A 388 6.47 -10.23 -10.22
C VAL A 388 7.99 -10.37 -10.27
N PHE A 389 8.65 -10.09 -9.14
CA PHE A 389 10.06 -10.32 -8.92
C PHE A 389 10.26 -11.25 -7.72
N VAL A 390 11.13 -12.25 -7.85
CA VAL A 390 11.54 -13.11 -6.73
C VAL A 390 13.05 -13.27 -6.71
N ALA A 391 13.66 -13.08 -5.54
CA ALA A 391 15.09 -13.14 -5.33
C ALA A 391 15.47 -14.11 -4.21
N VAL A 392 16.72 -14.57 -4.25
CA VAL A 392 17.41 -15.17 -3.11
C VAL A 392 18.74 -14.44 -2.92
N ILE A 393 19.08 -14.13 -1.67
CA ILE A 393 20.26 -13.34 -1.28
C ILE A 393 20.91 -14.03 -0.08
N ALA A 394 22.24 -14.10 -0.03
CA ALA A 394 22.99 -14.59 1.12
C ALA A 394 23.93 -13.51 1.65
N PHE A 395 23.99 -13.41 2.98
CA PHE A 395 24.83 -12.50 3.73
C PHE A 395 25.78 -13.27 4.65
N ASP A 396 27.00 -12.77 4.87
CA ASP A 396 27.97 -13.35 5.81
C ASP A 396 27.81 -12.82 7.26
N GLU A 397 28.77 -13.13 8.16
CA GLU A 397 28.72 -12.74 9.58
C GLU A 397 28.82 -11.22 9.82
N ASP A 398 29.23 -10.43 8.82
CA ASP A 398 29.33 -8.96 8.86
C ASP A 398 28.16 -8.28 8.09
N ASP A 399 27.04 -8.99 7.88
CA ASP A 399 25.85 -8.57 7.10
C ASP A 399 26.14 -8.26 5.60
N LYS A 400 27.26 -8.74 5.03
CA LYS A 400 27.66 -8.40 3.65
C LYS A 400 27.12 -9.39 2.60
N GLU A 401 26.58 -8.90 1.47
CA GLU A 401 26.15 -9.76 0.36
C GLU A 401 27.31 -10.59 -0.20
N ILE A 402 27.20 -11.92 -0.07
CA ILE A 402 28.11 -12.91 -0.65
C ILE A 402 27.54 -13.61 -1.89
N ALA A 403 26.22 -13.64 -2.08
CA ALA A 403 25.60 -14.13 -3.31
C ALA A 403 24.16 -13.62 -3.51
N PHE A 404 23.76 -13.44 -4.77
CA PHE A 404 22.43 -12.98 -5.17
C PHE A 404 21.95 -13.69 -6.45
N HIS A 405 20.64 -13.96 -6.55
CA HIS A 405 19.99 -14.29 -7.81
C HIS A 405 18.51 -13.85 -7.82
N GLY A 406 18.12 -13.06 -8.83
CA GLY A 406 16.74 -12.62 -9.06
C GLY A 406 16.06 -13.24 -10.30
N LEU A 407 14.73 -13.32 -10.29
CA LEU A 407 13.88 -13.64 -11.43
C LEU A 407 12.78 -12.59 -11.57
N TRP A 408 12.77 -11.86 -12.69
CA TRP A 408 11.71 -10.94 -13.07
C TRP A 408 10.78 -11.58 -14.11
N ARG A 409 9.47 -11.37 -13.97
CA ARG A 409 8.45 -11.80 -14.94
C ARG A 409 7.37 -10.75 -15.08
N THR A 410 6.96 -10.45 -16.31
CA THR A 410 5.71 -9.74 -16.58
C THR A 410 4.54 -10.72 -16.57
N VAL A 411 3.34 -10.24 -16.22
CA VAL A 411 2.10 -11.04 -16.15
C VAL A 411 1.03 -10.37 -16.99
N SER A 412 0.26 -11.13 -17.77
CA SER A 412 -0.90 -10.59 -18.49
C SER A 412 -2.09 -10.47 -17.53
N VAL A 413 -2.82 -9.36 -17.56
CA VAL A 413 -3.89 -9.08 -16.59
C VAL A 413 -5.25 -9.02 -17.28
N VAL A 414 -6.15 -9.93 -16.90
CA VAL A 414 -7.49 -10.15 -17.51
C VAL A 414 -8.58 -9.51 -16.64
N THR A 415 -9.54 -8.83 -17.26
CA THR A 415 -10.41 -7.85 -16.57
C THR A 415 -11.77 -8.36 -16.07
N GLY A 416 -12.24 -9.53 -16.49
CA GLY A 416 -13.54 -10.08 -16.06
C GLY A 416 -13.76 -11.56 -16.39
N PRO A 417 -14.82 -12.20 -15.84
CA PRO A 417 -15.15 -13.61 -16.05
C PRO A 417 -16.08 -13.84 -17.26
N THR A 418 -15.86 -14.92 -18.01
CA THR A 418 -16.73 -15.34 -19.11
C THR A 418 -17.80 -16.33 -18.65
N PHE A 419 -19.00 -16.26 -19.24
CA PHE A 419 -20.08 -17.23 -19.03
C PHE A 419 -21.07 -17.26 -20.21
N GLY A 420 -21.65 -18.44 -20.45
CA GLY A 420 -22.60 -18.68 -21.53
C GLY A 420 -23.95 -17.96 -21.36
N PRO A 421 -24.91 -18.16 -22.29
CA PRO A 421 -26.22 -17.50 -22.23
C PRO A 421 -27.05 -17.95 -21.02
N VAL A 422 -27.11 -17.08 -20.01
CA VAL A 422 -27.98 -17.21 -18.83
C VAL A 422 -29.26 -16.42 -19.04
N ARG A 423 -30.41 -16.94 -18.61
CA ARG A 423 -31.69 -16.22 -18.66
C ARG A 423 -32.14 -15.77 -17.28
N VAL A 424 -32.37 -14.47 -17.15
CA VAL A 424 -32.67 -13.79 -15.87
C VAL A 424 -33.95 -12.95 -15.97
N ASN A 425 -34.53 -12.62 -14.82
CA ASN A 425 -35.70 -11.74 -14.72
C ASN A 425 -35.37 -10.49 -13.90
N VAL A 426 -35.68 -9.31 -14.44
CA VAL A 426 -35.61 -8.03 -13.73
C VAL A 426 -36.95 -7.32 -13.92
N ASP A 427 -37.64 -7.03 -12.81
CA ASP A 427 -38.95 -6.37 -12.75
C ASP A 427 -40.01 -6.95 -13.72
N GLY A 428 -40.02 -8.27 -13.89
CA GLY A 428 -40.96 -8.98 -14.77
C GLY A 428 -40.54 -9.01 -16.25
N VAL A 429 -39.37 -8.48 -16.61
CA VAL A 429 -38.79 -8.57 -17.95
C VAL A 429 -37.70 -9.63 -17.97
N GLU A 430 -37.78 -10.55 -18.94
CA GLU A 430 -36.75 -11.57 -19.17
C GLU A 430 -35.63 -11.06 -20.08
N TYR A 431 -34.39 -11.36 -19.72
CA TYR A 431 -33.19 -11.04 -20.47
C TYR A 431 -32.33 -12.29 -20.67
N ASP A 432 -31.75 -12.42 -21.87
CA ASP A 432 -30.57 -13.26 -22.10
C ASP A 432 -29.31 -12.43 -21.82
N VAL A 433 -28.37 -13.00 -21.07
CA VAL A 433 -27.09 -12.37 -20.73
C VAL A 433 -25.95 -13.30 -21.10
N VAL A 434 -24.91 -12.76 -21.73
CA VAL A 434 -23.69 -13.48 -22.12
C VAL A 434 -22.48 -12.62 -21.75
N ALA A 435 -21.41 -13.24 -21.23
CA ALA A 435 -20.10 -12.61 -21.08
C ALA A 435 -19.03 -13.45 -21.81
N ALA A 436 -18.28 -12.85 -22.75
CA ALA A 436 -17.27 -13.57 -23.53
C ALA A 436 -16.10 -12.67 -23.92
N ASP A 437 -14.98 -13.27 -24.30
CA ASP A 437 -13.79 -12.57 -24.74
C ASP A 437 -14.09 -11.67 -25.96
N GLY A 438 -13.80 -10.37 -25.81
CA GLY A 438 -13.82 -9.38 -26.88
C GLY A 438 -12.43 -9.15 -27.47
N ASP A 439 -12.28 -8.03 -28.19
CA ASP A 439 -10.98 -7.61 -28.70
C ASP A 439 -9.99 -7.27 -27.57
N GLU A 440 -8.69 -7.37 -27.85
CA GLU A 440 -7.57 -7.06 -26.95
C GLU A 440 -7.53 -7.84 -25.61
N GLY A 441 -8.38 -8.86 -25.42
CA GLY A 441 -8.42 -9.70 -24.22
C GLY A 441 -9.31 -9.16 -23.09
N ILE A 442 -10.18 -8.19 -23.39
CA ILE A 442 -11.18 -7.66 -22.46
C ILE A 442 -12.47 -8.46 -22.62
N VAL A 443 -13.10 -8.87 -21.51
CA VAL A 443 -14.40 -9.57 -21.56
C VAL A 443 -15.53 -8.56 -21.80
N GLU A 444 -16.29 -8.74 -22.88
CA GLU A 444 -17.52 -8.00 -23.13
C GLU A 444 -18.74 -8.71 -22.53
N THR A 445 -19.74 -7.93 -22.10
CA THR A 445 -21.03 -8.45 -21.62
C THR A 445 -22.18 -7.85 -22.41
N TRP A 446 -23.09 -8.71 -22.89
CA TRP A 446 -24.30 -8.31 -23.62
C TRP A 446 -25.56 -8.72 -22.85
N VAL A 447 -26.55 -7.83 -22.80
CA VAL A 447 -27.85 -8.03 -22.14
C VAL A 447 -28.95 -7.77 -23.17
N ILE A 448 -29.79 -8.78 -23.43
CA ILE A 448 -30.70 -8.82 -24.58
C ILE A 448 -32.14 -9.12 -24.09
N PRO A 449 -33.12 -8.22 -24.24
CA PRO A 449 -34.49 -8.49 -23.79
C PRO A 449 -35.16 -9.58 -24.64
N VAL A 450 -35.57 -10.69 -24.02
CA VAL A 450 -36.12 -11.87 -24.73
C VAL A 450 -37.34 -11.50 -25.58
N ALA A 451 -38.22 -10.66 -25.04
CA ALA A 451 -39.41 -10.19 -25.74
C ALA A 451 -39.14 -9.13 -26.83
N ARG A 452 -37.97 -8.48 -26.82
CA ARG A 452 -37.58 -7.42 -27.78
C ARG A 452 -36.04 -7.37 -27.98
N PRO A 453 -35.44 -8.32 -28.73
CA PRO A 453 -33.98 -8.44 -28.83
C PRO A 453 -33.23 -7.27 -29.49
N ALA A 454 -33.95 -6.29 -30.05
CA ALA A 454 -33.40 -5.07 -30.64
C ALA A 454 -33.76 -3.80 -29.85
N ALA A 455 -34.19 -3.93 -28.59
CA ALA A 455 -34.44 -2.80 -27.70
C ALA A 455 -33.19 -2.48 -26.87
N GLU A 456 -32.87 -1.20 -26.75
CA GLU A 456 -31.84 -0.68 -25.86
C GLU A 456 -32.24 -0.92 -24.38
N VAL A 457 -31.29 -1.37 -23.56
CA VAL A 457 -31.51 -1.68 -22.14
C VAL A 457 -30.97 -0.55 -21.28
N ALA A 458 -31.81 -0.01 -20.39
CA ALA A 458 -31.43 1.06 -19.48
C ALA A 458 -30.34 0.59 -18.48
N PRO A 459 -29.42 1.47 -18.01
CA PRO A 459 -28.26 1.08 -17.22
C PRO A 459 -28.58 0.26 -15.95
N GLY A 460 -29.59 0.65 -15.17
CA GLY A 460 -30.00 -0.08 -13.95
C GLY A 460 -30.43 -1.53 -14.24
N PRO A 461 -31.49 -1.76 -15.05
CA PRO A 461 -31.91 -3.10 -15.44
C PRO A 461 -30.81 -3.91 -16.17
N ARG A 462 -29.90 -3.24 -16.90
CA ARG A 462 -28.72 -3.90 -17.49
C ARG A 462 -27.80 -4.44 -16.39
N ALA A 463 -27.44 -3.61 -15.40
CA ALA A 463 -26.58 -4.01 -14.29
C ALA A 463 -27.22 -5.12 -13.43
N GLN A 464 -28.52 -5.00 -13.13
CA GLN A 464 -29.27 -6.04 -12.41
C GLN A 464 -29.31 -7.37 -13.16
N ALA A 465 -29.49 -7.34 -14.49
CA ALA A 465 -29.45 -8.54 -15.32
C ALA A 465 -28.05 -9.17 -15.37
N THR A 466 -27.00 -8.37 -15.58
CA THR A 466 -25.61 -8.82 -15.53
C THR A 466 -25.28 -9.48 -14.18
N TYR A 467 -25.60 -8.82 -13.08
CA TYR A 467 -25.40 -9.34 -11.73
C TYR A 467 -26.13 -10.68 -11.51
N ALA A 468 -27.42 -10.75 -11.84
CA ALA A 468 -28.21 -11.96 -11.67
C ALA A 468 -27.68 -13.14 -12.50
N ALA A 469 -27.18 -12.87 -13.70
CA ALA A 469 -26.62 -13.87 -14.59
C ALA A 469 -25.27 -14.41 -14.08
N ALA A 470 -24.41 -13.50 -13.63
CA ALA A 470 -23.11 -13.84 -13.06
C ALA A 470 -23.25 -14.65 -11.76
N VAL A 471 -24.18 -14.29 -10.86
CA VAL A 471 -24.46 -15.09 -9.66
C VAL A 471 -24.94 -16.49 -10.05
N GLN A 472 -25.80 -16.63 -11.07
CA GLN A 472 -26.22 -17.97 -11.49
C GLN A 472 -25.02 -18.80 -11.99
N ALA A 473 -24.29 -18.31 -12.98
CA ALA A 473 -23.23 -19.08 -13.65
C ALA A 473 -21.96 -19.28 -12.81
N LEU A 474 -21.62 -18.34 -11.92
CA LEU A 474 -20.34 -18.32 -11.20
C LEU A 474 -20.48 -18.64 -9.70
N VAL A 475 -21.70 -18.61 -9.14
CA VAL A 475 -21.95 -18.89 -7.72
C VAL A 475 -22.94 -20.04 -7.55
N LEU A 476 -24.14 -19.98 -8.16
CA LEU A 476 -25.18 -20.98 -7.95
C LEU A 476 -24.89 -22.32 -8.63
N ASP A 477 -24.48 -22.29 -9.91
CA ASP A 477 -24.29 -23.50 -10.71
C ASP A 477 -23.11 -24.35 -10.18
N GLY A 478 -22.10 -23.70 -9.57
CA GLY A 478 -20.96 -24.35 -8.90
C GLY A 478 -21.04 -24.41 -7.36
N VAL A 479 -22.18 -24.08 -6.73
CA VAL A 479 -22.23 -23.80 -5.28
C VAL A 479 -21.75 -24.96 -4.40
N PHE A 480 -22.02 -26.21 -4.80
CA PHE A 480 -21.65 -27.43 -4.07
C PHE A 480 -20.26 -27.97 -4.44
N GLU A 481 -19.55 -27.33 -5.36
CA GLU A 481 -18.17 -27.67 -5.75
C GLU A 481 -17.12 -26.83 -5.00
N ARG A 482 -17.58 -25.82 -4.23
CA ARG A 482 -16.74 -24.92 -3.43
C ARG A 482 -16.16 -25.68 -2.23
N GLU A 483 -14.83 -25.65 -2.07
CA GLU A 483 -14.09 -26.46 -1.07
C GLU A 483 -14.72 -26.39 0.33
N SER A 484 -14.97 -25.17 0.80
CA SER A 484 -15.69 -24.75 2.00
C SER A 484 -17.04 -25.44 2.27
N LEU A 485 -17.77 -25.83 1.22
CA LEU A 485 -19.12 -26.40 1.30
C LEU A 485 -19.18 -27.88 0.90
N THR A 486 -18.17 -28.39 0.18
CA THR A 486 -18.16 -29.76 -0.39
C THR A 486 -18.33 -30.89 0.63
N SER A 487 -17.85 -30.72 1.86
CA SER A 487 -17.96 -31.70 2.95
C SER A 487 -19.25 -31.59 3.77
N LEU A 488 -19.95 -30.46 3.71
CA LEU A 488 -20.99 -30.12 4.68
C LEU A 488 -22.28 -30.92 4.48
N ALA A 489 -22.83 -31.46 5.57
CA ALA A 489 -24.03 -32.30 5.53
C ALA A 489 -25.30 -31.50 5.20
N THR A 490 -25.94 -31.82 4.07
CA THR A 490 -27.21 -31.20 3.62
C THR A 490 -28.47 -31.87 4.19
N THR A 491 -28.33 -32.86 5.08
CA THR A 491 -29.43 -33.70 5.59
C THR A 491 -29.83 -33.43 7.05
N ALA A 492 -29.39 -32.31 7.63
CA ALA A 492 -29.84 -31.88 8.96
C ALA A 492 -31.32 -31.44 8.95
N GLU A 493 -31.96 -31.33 10.12
CA GLU A 493 -33.30 -30.75 10.21
C GLU A 493 -33.22 -29.23 9.92
N PRO A 494 -34.02 -28.68 8.98
CA PRO A 494 -33.85 -27.30 8.53
C PRO A 494 -34.36 -26.26 9.55
N ALA A 495 -33.51 -25.27 9.85
CA ALA A 495 -33.84 -24.10 10.67
C ALA A 495 -34.33 -22.90 9.82
N THR A 496 -34.98 -21.92 10.44
CA THR A 496 -35.31 -20.63 9.81
C THR A 496 -34.05 -19.77 9.68
N VAL A 497 -33.70 -19.40 8.44
CA VAL A 497 -32.59 -18.50 8.12
C VAL A 497 -33.15 -17.18 7.60
N SER A 498 -32.62 -16.05 8.06
CA SER A 498 -33.05 -14.69 7.67
C SER A 498 -31.83 -13.77 7.63
N LEU A 499 -31.32 -13.49 6.43
CA LEU A 499 -30.09 -12.74 6.21
C LEU A 499 -30.37 -11.49 5.35
N PRO A 500 -30.29 -10.27 5.92
CA PRO A 500 -30.41 -9.05 5.14
C PRO A 500 -29.08 -8.69 4.48
N ASN A 501 -29.08 -8.63 3.14
CA ASN A 501 -28.02 -8.04 2.31
C ASN A 501 -26.62 -8.71 2.38
N ALA A 502 -25.77 -8.40 1.40
CA ALA A 502 -24.49 -9.11 1.19
C ALA A 502 -23.30 -8.55 1.98
N SER A 503 -23.54 -7.61 2.90
CA SER A 503 -22.50 -6.83 3.57
C SER A 503 -21.76 -7.56 4.68
N SER A 504 -20.48 -7.27 4.87
CA SER A 504 -19.72 -7.71 6.06
C SER A 504 -20.44 -7.36 7.36
N SER A 505 -20.90 -6.12 7.50
CA SER A 505 -21.56 -5.57 8.68
C SER A 505 -22.84 -6.31 9.08
N THR A 506 -23.61 -6.79 8.11
CA THR A 506 -24.86 -7.51 8.39
C THR A 506 -24.64 -9.02 8.56
N LEU A 507 -23.60 -9.59 7.95
CA LEU A 507 -23.15 -10.95 8.25
C LEU A 507 -22.53 -11.04 9.66
N LEU A 508 -21.73 -10.04 10.08
CA LEU A 508 -21.18 -9.91 11.43
C LEU A 508 -22.29 -9.79 12.49
N ARG A 509 -23.33 -8.97 12.25
CA ARG A 509 -24.50 -8.87 13.14
C ARG A 509 -25.34 -10.15 13.20
N ALA A 510 -25.50 -10.86 12.09
CA ALA A 510 -26.16 -12.16 12.09
C ALA A 510 -25.36 -13.21 12.87
N PHE A 511 -24.03 -13.18 12.77
CA PHE A 511 -23.14 -14.07 13.53
C PHE A 511 -23.17 -13.77 15.03
N SER A 512 -22.96 -12.51 15.45
CA SER A 512 -22.91 -12.13 16.87
C SER A 512 -24.23 -12.40 17.58
N GLY A 513 -25.37 -12.09 16.97
CA GLY A 513 -26.70 -12.41 17.52
C GLY A 513 -26.88 -13.92 17.76
N HIS A 514 -26.58 -14.76 16.76
CA HIS A 514 -26.68 -16.21 16.91
C HIS A 514 -25.67 -16.80 17.91
N TYR A 515 -24.48 -16.20 18.04
CA TYR A 515 -23.47 -16.58 19.02
C TYR A 515 -23.93 -16.29 20.46
N VAL A 516 -24.49 -15.11 20.70
CA VAL A 516 -25.06 -14.69 21.99
C VAL A 516 -26.28 -15.55 22.35
N ASP A 517 -27.18 -15.82 21.39
CA ASP A 517 -28.32 -16.74 21.59
C ASP A 517 -27.86 -18.14 22.03
N ALA A 518 -26.85 -18.71 21.36
CA ALA A 518 -26.35 -20.05 21.65
C ALA A 518 -25.74 -20.16 23.06
N ILE A 519 -24.96 -19.15 23.49
CA ILE A 519 -24.31 -19.18 24.81
C ILE A 519 -25.33 -18.93 25.94
N ASN A 520 -26.31 -18.04 25.72
CA ASN A 520 -27.42 -17.84 26.65
C ASN A 520 -28.28 -19.10 26.82
N ALA A 521 -28.53 -19.85 25.73
CA ALA A 521 -29.29 -21.10 25.77
C ALA A 521 -28.62 -22.21 26.62
N LEU A 522 -27.30 -22.13 26.80
CA LEU A 522 -26.48 -23.10 27.54
C LEU A 522 -26.10 -22.65 28.96
N ALA A 523 -26.59 -21.49 29.41
CA ALA A 523 -26.36 -20.93 30.76
C ALA A 523 -24.87 -20.78 31.16
N VAL A 524 -23.94 -20.72 30.20
CA VAL A 524 -22.50 -20.56 30.46
C VAL A 524 -22.21 -19.24 31.18
N VAL A 525 -23.00 -18.20 30.88
CA VAL A 525 -22.98 -16.88 31.53
C VAL A 525 -23.23 -16.98 33.05
N ASP A 526 -24.07 -17.92 33.51
CA ASP A 526 -24.34 -18.09 34.95
C ASP A 526 -23.09 -18.62 35.70
N SER A 527 -22.28 -19.49 35.08
CA SER A 527 -21.01 -19.96 35.66
C SER A 527 -19.94 -18.87 35.67
N PHE A 528 -19.89 -18.01 34.64
CA PHE A 528 -19.03 -16.81 34.64
C PHE A 528 -19.42 -15.85 35.78
N ALA A 529 -20.71 -15.54 35.92
CA ALA A 529 -21.23 -14.69 37.00
C ALA A 529 -21.01 -15.26 38.42
N ALA A 530 -20.82 -16.58 38.54
CA ALA A 530 -20.45 -17.27 39.77
C ALA A 530 -18.94 -17.26 40.07
N GLY A 531 -18.09 -16.88 39.11
CA GLY A 531 -16.63 -16.93 39.22
C GLY A 531 -16.06 -18.36 39.18
N GLU A 532 -16.74 -19.28 38.50
CA GLU A 532 -16.30 -20.66 38.36
C GLU A 532 -15.29 -20.81 37.20
N ALA A 533 -14.31 -21.70 37.34
CA ALA A 533 -13.34 -21.97 36.29
C ALA A 533 -13.99 -22.74 35.12
N ILE A 534 -13.83 -22.24 33.89
CA ILE A 534 -14.39 -22.84 32.67
C ILE A 534 -13.94 -24.30 32.55
N ASN A 535 -14.90 -25.21 32.40
CA ASN A 535 -14.63 -26.61 32.11
C ASN A 535 -14.42 -26.80 30.60
N PRO A 536 -13.24 -27.26 30.10
CA PRO A 536 -13.02 -27.45 28.67
C PRO A 536 -14.04 -28.38 28.00
N LEU A 537 -14.58 -29.37 28.72
CA LEU A 537 -15.63 -30.25 28.20
C LEU A 537 -16.94 -29.51 27.91
N ALA A 538 -17.26 -28.45 28.67
CA ALA A 538 -18.44 -27.61 28.43
C ALA A 538 -18.23 -26.68 27.22
N VAL A 539 -16.99 -26.27 26.93
CA VAL A 539 -16.66 -25.51 25.71
C VAL A 539 -16.67 -26.42 24.48
N GLU A 540 -16.22 -27.67 24.62
CA GLU A 540 -16.40 -28.70 23.59
C GLU A 540 -17.90 -28.97 23.33
N ASP A 541 -18.73 -29.08 24.36
CA ASP A 541 -20.19 -29.26 24.20
C ASP A 541 -20.85 -28.04 23.52
N LEU A 542 -20.52 -26.82 23.95
CA LEU A 542 -20.91 -25.56 23.28
C LEU A 542 -20.50 -25.53 21.81
N THR A 543 -19.28 -25.98 21.48
CA THR A 543 -18.79 -26.04 20.09
C THR A 543 -19.63 -27.01 19.24
N LEU A 544 -20.06 -28.14 19.83
CA LEU A 544 -20.89 -29.13 19.15
C LEU A 544 -22.33 -28.64 18.92
N ASP A 545 -22.93 -27.95 19.89
CA ASP A 545 -24.28 -27.39 19.74
C ASP A 545 -24.31 -26.20 18.77
N LEU A 546 -23.25 -25.39 18.73
CA LEU A 546 -23.05 -24.36 17.71
C LEU A 546 -22.90 -24.97 16.31
N ALA A 547 -22.09 -26.03 16.17
CA ALA A 547 -21.92 -26.76 14.92
C ALA A 547 -23.23 -27.42 14.43
N ALA A 548 -24.02 -27.99 15.34
CA ALA A 548 -25.35 -28.55 15.03
C ALA A 548 -26.33 -27.48 14.55
N THR A 549 -26.34 -26.32 15.21
CA THR A 549 -27.15 -25.16 14.82
C THR A 549 -26.75 -24.64 13.43
N ALA A 550 -25.44 -24.51 13.18
CA ALA A 550 -24.91 -24.09 11.88
C ALA A 550 -25.24 -25.10 10.77
N SER A 551 -25.19 -26.41 11.05
CA SER A 551 -25.59 -27.47 10.12
C SER A 551 -27.08 -27.39 9.75
N ALA A 552 -27.96 -27.13 10.72
CA ALA A 552 -29.40 -26.92 10.49
C ALA A 552 -29.70 -25.69 9.62
N GLN A 553 -28.94 -24.60 9.79
CA GLN A 553 -29.02 -23.42 8.93
C GLN A 553 -28.48 -23.69 7.52
N TYR A 554 -27.35 -24.39 7.39
CA TYR A 554 -26.77 -24.76 6.10
C TYR A 554 -27.69 -25.68 5.29
N ALA A 555 -28.28 -26.70 5.91
CA ALA A 555 -29.23 -27.59 5.24
C ALA A 555 -30.44 -26.83 4.66
N SER A 556 -30.93 -25.78 5.34
CA SER A 556 -31.98 -24.90 4.83
C SER A 556 -31.55 -24.10 3.60
N LEU A 557 -30.34 -23.53 3.62
CA LEU A 557 -29.78 -22.80 2.50
C LEU A 557 -29.55 -23.73 1.29
N ALA A 558 -28.91 -24.87 1.50
CA ALA A 558 -28.68 -25.89 0.48
C ALA A 558 -29.99 -26.40 -0.15
N ALA A 559 -31.04 -26.64 0.66
CA ALA A 559 -32.36 -27.00 0.16
C ALA A 559 -32.98 -25.89 -0.70
N SER A 560 -32.79 -24.61 -0.35
CA SER A 560 -33.26 -23.48 -1.15
C SER A 560 -32.53 -23.39 -2.50
N TRP A 561 -31.22 -23.62 -2.53
CA TRP A 561 -30.42 -23.58 -3.76
C TRP A 561 -30.74 -24.75 -4.68
N MET A 562 -30.90 -25.98 -4.16
CA MET A 562 -31.31 -27.14 -4.96
C MET A 562 -32.71 -26.93 -5.57
N ALA A 563 -33.66 -26.38 -4.81
CA ALA A 563 -34.99 -26.05 -5.33
C ALA A 563 -34.95 -24.94 -6.40
N LEU A 564 -34.06 -23.95 -6.24
CA LEU A 564 -33.84 -22.90 -7.22
C LEU A 564 -33.21 -23.44 -8.52
N GLN A 565 -32.17 -24.29 -8.41
CA GLN A 565 -31.55 -24.98 -9.54
C GLN A 565 -32.56 -25.86 -10.31
N GLU A 566 -33.39 -26.66 -9.62
CA GLU A 566 -34.43 -27.48 -10.27
C GLU A 566 -35.43 -26.59 -11.04
N ARG A 567 -35.84 -25.47 -10.45
CA ARG A 567 -36.77 -24.51 -11.05
C ARG A 567 -36.18 -23.79 -12.26
N ILE A 568 -34.89 -23.49 -12.23
CA ILE A 568 -34.12 -22.90 -13.35
C ILE A 568 -33.95 -23.93 -14.48
N ALA A 569 -33.59 -25.18 -14.16
CA ALA A 569 -33.55 -26.28 -15.13
C ALA A 569 -34.93 -26.58 -15.75
N GLY A 570 -36.02 -26.32 -15.00
CA GLY A 570 -37.39 -26.30 -15.49
C GLY A 570 -37.75 -25.12 -16.43
N GLY A 571 -36.81 -24.20 -16.68
CA GLY A 571 -36.96 -23.05 -17.57
C GLY A 571 -37.47 -21.76 -16.92
N THR A 572 -37.48 -21.67 -15.59
CA THR A 572 -37.87 -20.44 -14.87
C THR A 572 -36.63 -19.59 -14.56
N PRO A 573 -36.47 -18.39 -15.15
CA PRO A 573 -35.30 -17.55 -14.89
C PRO A 573 -35.15 -17.16 -13.42
N ILE A 574 -33.90 -16.99 -12.98
CA ILE A 574 -33.58 -16.39 -11.67
C ILE A 574 -33.90 -14.89 -11.70
N SER A 575 -34.47 -14.35 -10.61
CA SER A 575 -34.68 -12.91 -10.45
C SER A 575 -33.49 -12.22 -9.77
N PHE A 576 -33.35 -10.91 -9.96
CA PHE A 576 -32.31 -10.11 -9.27
C PHE A 576 -32.34 -10.26 -7.74
N ALA A 577 -33.53 -10.35 -7.12
CA ALA A 577 -33.67 -10.59 -5.69
C ALA A 577 -33.16 -11.98 -5.28
N GLU A 578 -33.56 -13.03 -6.00
CA GLU A 578 -33.10 -14.40 -5.73
C GLU A 578 -31.59 -14.56 -5.94
N ALA A 579 -31.01 -13.88 -6.93
CA ALA A 579 -29.57 -13.84 -7.13
C ALA A 579 -28.85 -13.19 -5.94
N ARG A 580 -29.31 -12.01 -5.49
CA ARG A 580 -28.75 -11.39 -4.29
C ARG A 580 -28.85 -12.34 -3.10
N ASP A 581 -30.02 -12.93 -2.85
CA ASP A 581 -30.26 -13.80 -1.70
C ASP A 581 -29.42 -15.09 -1.75
N VAL A 582 -29.08 -15.61 -2.95
CA VAL A 582 -28.07 -16.65 -3.15
C VAL A 582 -26.68 -16.18 -2.74
N GLN A 583 -26.22 -15.01 -3.21
CA GLN A 583 -24.88 -14.50 -2.86
C GLN A 583 -24.74 -14.25 -1.35
N VAL A 584 -25.78 -13.70 -0.70
CA VAL A 584 -25.84 -13.55 0.77
C VAL A 584 -25.72 -14.91 1.46
N GLY A 585 -26.54 -15.88 1.03
CA GLY A 585 -26.55 -17.22 1.64
C GLY A 585 -25.22 -17.95 1.49
N VAL A 586 -24.54 -17.84 0.34
CA VAL A 586 -23.23 -18.46 0.11
C VAL A 586 -22.16 -17.79 0.95
N ALA A 587 -22.10 -16.45 1.00
CA ALA A 587 -21.18 -15.74 1.87
C ALA A 587 -21.35 -16.12 3.35
N TYR A 588 -22.60 -16.22 3.83
CA TYR A 588 -22.89 -16.69 5.19
C TYR A 588 -22.49 -18.15 5.43
N ALA A 589 -22.80 -19.05 4.48
CA ALA A 589 -22.44 -20.46 4.58
C ALA A 589 -20.93 -20.69 4.61
N GLU A 590 -20.18 -20.04 3.72
CA GLU A 590 -18.72 -20.19 3.63
C GLU A 590 -17.98 -19.52 4.79
N ARG A 591 -18.41 -18.32 5.18
CA ARG A 591 -17.67 -17.52 6.15
C ARG A 591 -18.08 -17.79 7.59
N ILE A 592 -19.34 -18.14 7.88
CA ILE A 592 -19.83 -18.28 9.25
C ILE A 592 -20.22 -19.73 9.58
N LEU A 593 -20.92 -20.43 8.69
CA LEU A 593 -21.38 -21.80 8.99
C LEU A 593 -20.26 -22.85 8.85
N ALA A 594 -19.46 -22.79 7.78
CA ALA A 594 -18.42 -23.78 7.51
C ALA A 594 -17.35 -23.87 8.63
N PRO A 595 -16.79 -22.76 9.16
CA PRO A 595 -15.82 -22.83 10.27
C PRO A 595 -16.41 -23.42 11.55
N ALA A 596 -17.66 -23.06 11.88
CA ALA A 596 -18.37 -23.58 13.05
C ALA A 596 -18.63 -25.10 12.95
N ILE A 597 -19.08 -25.58 11.78
CA ILE A 597 -19.28 -27.01 11.53
C ILE A 597 -17.94 -27.76 11.59
N THR A 598 -16.90 -27.25 10.93
CA THR A 598 -15.56 -27.86 10.95
C THR A 598 -14.98 -27.96 12.37
N ALA A 599 -15.20 -26.96 13.23
CA ALA A 599 -14.80 -27.03 14.63
C ALA A 599 -15.50 -28.16 15.40
N GLY A 600 -16.82 -28.32 15.21
CA GLY A 600 -17.59 -29.43 15.80
C GLY A 600 -17.14 -30.81 15.29
N GLU A 601 -16.77 -30.93 14.02
CA GLU A 601 -16.19 -32.15 13.45
C GLU A 601 -14.83 -32.47 14.08
N ILE A 602 -13.96 -31.46 14.28
CA ILE A 602 -12.66 -31.62 14.95
C ILE A 602 -12.84 -32.03 16.42
N VAL A 603 -13.78 -31.42 17.17
CA VAL A 603 -14.11 -31.83 18.56
C VAL A 603 -14.66 -33.26 18.59
N THR A 604 -15.52 -33.63 17.63
CA THR A 604 -16.05 -35.00 17.51
C THR A 604 -14.93 -36.00 17.24
N ALA A 605 -13.99 -35.68 16.35
CA ALA A 605 -12.83 -36.51 16.06
C ALA A 605 -11.90 -36.64 17.28
N ALA A 606 -11.63 -35.55 17.99
CA ALA A 606 -10.83 -35.56 19.22
C ALA A 606 -11.46 -36.41 20.33
N ARG A 607 -12.79 -36.37 20.49
CA ARG A 607 -13.53 -37.23 21.44
C ARG A 607 -13.55 -38.71 21.06
N ALA A 608 -13.35 -39.04 19.78
CA ALA A 608 -13.32 -40.40 19.27
C ALA A 608 -11.90 -41.01 19.17
N ALA A 609 -10.85 -40.19 19.18
CA ALA A 609 -9.48 -40.62 18.96
C ALA A 609 -8.83 -41.28 20.19
N GLU A 610 -8.07 -42.36 19.99
CA GLU A 610 -7.37 -43.08 21.08
C GLU A 610 -6.32 -42.20 21.78
N SER A 611 -5.73 -41.22 21.09
CA SER A 611 -4.80 -40.23 21.66
C SER A 611 -5.39 -38.82 21.80
N GLY A 612 -6.70 -38.65 21.59
CA GLY A 612 -7.41 -37.39 21.73
C GLY A 612 -6.85 -36.26 20.86
N TRP A 613 -6.68 -35.08 21.44
CA TRP A 613 -6.13 -33.88 20.79
C TRP A 613 -4.70 -34.04 20.22
N ALA A 614 -3.98 -35.12 20.56
CA ALA A 614 -2.65 -35.40 20.01
C ALA A 614 -2.67 -36.19 18.68
N ASP A 615 -3.82 -36.73 18.28
CA ASP A 615 -3.93 -37.69 17.18
C ASP A 615 -3.58 -37.06 15.81
N PRO A 616 -2.78 -37.69 14.93
CA PRO A 616 -2.34 -37.06 13.70
C PRO A 616 -3.46 -36.55 12.76
N PRO A 617 -4.59 -37.25 12.57
CA PRO A 617 -5.77 -36.73 11.87
C PRO A 617 -6.37 -35.48 12.52
N VAL A 618 -6.49 -35.45 13.85
CA VAL A 618 -7.01 -34.27 14.60
C VAL A 618 -6.09 -33.08 14.41
N ARG A 619 -4.77 -33.30 14.51
CA ARG A 619 -3.76 -32.27 14.23
C ARG A 619 -3.74 -31.81 12.77
N ALA A 620 -4.02 -32.69 11.81
CA ALA A 620 -4.16 -32.33 10.41
C ALA A 620 -5.41 -31.48 10.15
N GLY A 621 -6.54 -31.80 10.80
CA GLY A 621 -7.76 -30.99 10.76
C GLY A 621 -7.57 -29.59 11.35
N LEU A 622 -6.95 -29.49 12.54
CA LEU A 622 -6.53 -28.21 13.12
C LEU A 622 -5.61 -27.42 12.19
N GLY A 623 -4.67 -28.08 11.53
CA GLY A 623 -3.79 -27.48 10.53
C GLY A 623 -4.48 -27.10 9.21
N ALA A 624 -5.65 -27.64 8.89
CA ALA A 624 -6.48 -27.20 7.77
C ALA A 624 -7.27 -25.94 8.15
N LEU A 625 -8.00 -25.98 9.28
CA LEU A 625 -8.74 -24.83 9.80
C LEU A 625 -7.82 -23.61 10.02
N ALA A 626 -6.63 -23.80 10.57
CA ALA A 626 -5.65 -22.73 10.78
C ALA A 626 -5.08 -22.13 9.48
N ARG A 627 -5.18 -22.82 8.33
CA ARG A 627 -4.78 -22.30 7.01
C ARG A 627 -5.89 -21.52 6.29
N GLN A 628 -7.11 -21.51 6.82
CA GLN A 628 -8.21 -20.68 6.30
C GLN A 628 -8.13 -19.21 6.79
N ARG A 629 -7.14 -18.87 7.64
CA ARG A 629 -6.81 -17.48 7.99
C ARG A 629 -6.38 -16.71 6.74
N THR A 630 -7.14 -15.69 6.36
CA THR A 630 -6.86 -14.81 5.21
C THR A 630 -6.61 -13.34 5.60
N CYS A 631 -6.63 -13.04 6.90
CA CYS A 631 -6.38 -11.70 7.45
C CYS A 631 -5.58 -11.80 8.76
N ASP A 632 -4.83 -10.74 9.07
CA ASP A 632 -4.18 -10.56 10.37
C ASP A 632 -5.14 -9.82 11.31
N VAL A 633 -5.80 -10.58 12.20
CA VAL A 633 -6.72 -10.06 13.21
C VAL A 633 -5.99 -9.84 14.52
N SER A 634 -5.31 -8.69 14.64
CA SER A 634 -4.84 -8.19 15.94
C SER A 634 -6.02 -7.83 16.85
N GLU A 635 -7.03 -7.13 16.31
CA GLU A 635 -8.17 -6.59 17.07
C GLU A 635 -9.47 -6.65 16.24
N PRO A 636 -10.34 -7.68 16.43
CA PRO A 636 -11.62 -7.77 15.70
C PRO A 636 -12.66 -6.72 16.14
N GLN A 637 -12.42 -6.03 17.26
CA GLN A 637 -13.33 -5.04 17.86
C GLN A 637 -13.75 -3.94 16.86
N GLY A 638 -12.80 -3.29 16.18
CA GLY A 638 -13.11 -2.20 15.25
C GLY A 638 -13.99 -2.63 14.06
N ALA A 639 -13.95 -3.91 13.66
CA ALA A 639 -14.84 -4.46 12.64
C ALA A 639 -16.27 -4.69 13.16
N LEU A 640 -16.41 -5.08 14.43
CA LEU A 640 -17.71 -5.22 15.11
C LEU A 640 -18.36 -3.84 15.37
N GLU A 641 -17.55 -2.84 15.72
CA GLU A 641 -17.97 -1.45 15.91
C GLU A 641 -18.44 -0.83 14.60
N ALA A 642 -17.65 -0.95 13.53
CA ALA A 642 -18.05 -0.52 12.18
C ALA A 642 -19.28 -1.28 11.65
N ALA A 643 -19.52 -2.50 12.13
CA ALA A 643 -20.72 -3.28 11.81
C ALA A 643 -21.97 -2.86 12.60
N ALA A 644 -21.84 -1.99 13.62
CA ALA A 644 -22.87 -1.68 14.60
C ALA A 644 -23.46 -2.94 15.26
N VAL A 645 -22.57 -3.84 15.71
CA VAL A 645 -22.93 -4.97 16.58
C VAL A 645 -23.32 -4.45 17.97
N GLU A 646 -24.39 -4.99 18.54
CA GLU A 646 -24.77 -4.73 19.94
C GLU A 646 -23.88 -5.56 20.89
N ASP A 647 -23.53 -4.98 22.05
CA ASP A 647 -22.83 -5.67 23.16
C ASP A 647 -21.45 -6.26 22.80
N ILE A 648 -20.63 -5.46 22.10
CA ILE A 648 -19.29 -5.84 21.61
C ILE A 648 -18.32 -6.18 22.75
N GLU A 649 -18.41 -5.47 23.88
CA GLU A 649 -17.63 -5.72 25.09
C GLU A 649 -17.88 -7.15 25.60
N SER A 650 -19.15 -7.52 25.82
CA SER A 650 -19.52 -8.88 26.21
C SER A 650 -19.14 -9.94 25.18
N PHE A 651 -19.23 -9.64 23.87
CA PHE A 651 -18.76 -10.57 22.83
C PHE A 651 -17.24 -10.80 22.92
N ALA A 652 -16.47 -9.74 23.11
CA ALA A 652 -15.00 -9.79 23.14
C ALA A 652 -14.46 -10.47 24.41
N GLU A 653 -14.97 -10.11 25.60
CA GLU A 653 -14.61 -10.77 26.87
C GLU A 653 -14.89 -12.27 26.82
N LEU A 654 -16.11 -12.64 26.41
CA LEU A 654 -16.60 -14.02 26.31
C LEU A 654 -15.79 -14.84 25.29
N HIS A 655 -15.41 -14.25 24.16
CA HIS A 655 -14.52 -14.87 23.19
C HIS A 655 -13.13 -15.15 23.80
N GLN A 656 -12.51 -14.18 24.48
CA GLN A 656 -11.18 -14.34 25.08
C GLN A 656 -11.14 -15.44 26.15
N GLU A 657 -12.14 -15.46 27.03
CA GLU A 657 -12.29 -16.49 28.07
C GLU A 657 -12.49 -17.89 27.48
N LEU A 658 -13.35 -18.05 26.47
CA LEU A 658 -13.56 -19.34 25.79
C LEU A 658 -12.35 -19.78 24.96
N ALA A 659 -11.63 -18.83 24.33
CA ALA A 659 -10.39 -19.09 23.59
C ALA A 659 -9.28 -19.66 24.49
N ALA A 660 -9.15 -19.15 25.72
CA ALA A 660 -8.21 -19.66 26.71
C ALA A 660 -8.53 -21.10 27.18
N ALA A 661 -9.80 -21.49 27.16
CA ALA A 661 -10.26 -22.83 27.54
C ALA A 661 -10.19 -23.87 26.40
N LEU A 662 -10.44 -23.46 25.14
CA LEU A 662 -10.43 -24.37 23.98
C LEU A 662 -9.95 -23.66 22.68
N PRO A 663 -8.66 -23.79 22.30
CA PRO A 663 -8.11 -23.06 21.15
C PRO A 663 -8.73 -23.36 19.76
N VAL A 664 -9.46 -24.47 19.58
CA VAL A 664 -10.20 -24.72 18.32
C VAL A 664 -11.43 -23.81 18.17
N HIS A 665 -12.01 -23.36 19.28
CA HIS A 665 -13.10 -22.38 19.29
C HIS A 665 -12.59 -21.03 18.75
N ALA A 666 -11.44 -20.58 19.23
CA ALA A 666 -10.78 -19.37 18.74
C ALA A 666 -10.52 -19.45 17.23
N LEU A 667 -9.88 -20.53 16.74
CA LEU A 667 -9.62 -20.72 15.31
C LEU A 667 -10.87 -20.60 14.42
N ALA A 668 -12.02 -21.08 14.90
CA ALA A 668 -13.27 -21.02 14.15
C ALA A 668 -13.92 -19.62 14.18
N VAL A 669 -13.90 -18.94 15.32
CA VAL A 669 -14.43 -17.58 15.47
C VAL A 669 -13.53 -16.55 14.75
N ASP A 670 -12.21 -16.66 14.88
CA ASP A 670 -11.22 -15.85 14.13
C ASP A 670 -11.48 -15.95 12.62
N ALA A 671 -11.60 -17.18 12.10
CA ALA A 671 -11.85 -17.43 10.68
C ALA A 671 -13.19 -16.85 10.22
N ALA A 672 -14.22 -16.89 11.07
CA ALA A 672 -15.53 -16.34 10.76
C ALA A 672 -15.57 -14.80 10.77
N LEU A 673 -14.90 -14.16 11.73
CA LEU A 673 -14.78 -12.71 11.80
C LEU A 673 -13.94 -12.16 10.63
N CYS A 674 -12.77 -12.74 10.35
CA CYS A 674 -11.97 -12.45 9.15
C CYS A 674 -12.82 -12.64 7.89
N GLY A 675 -13.50 -13.79 7.81
CA GLY A 675 -14.25 -14.22 6.65
C GLY A 675 -15.39 -13.27 6.32
N ALA A 676 -16.15 -12.82 7.32
CA ALA A 676 -17.23 -11.86 7.17
C ALA A 676 -16.70 -10.46 6.81
N ALA A 677 -15.65 -9.98 7.48
CA ALA A 677 -15.03 -8.69 7.17
C ALA A 677 -14.57 -8.59 5.69
N GLY A 678 -14.01 -9.67 5.14
CA GLY A 678 -13.57 -9.73 3.74
C GLY A 678 -14.68 -9.79 2.68
N VAL A 679 -15.96 -9.88 3.05
CA VAL A 679 -17.06 -10.02 2.07
C VAL A 679 -17.28 -8.74 1.24
N ASP A 680 -17.09 -7.55 1.82
CA ASP A 680 -17.35 -6.30 1.09
C ASP A 680 -16.33 -6.04 -0.02
N ASP A 681 -15.06 -6.41 0.17
CA ASP A 681 -14.04 -6.33 -0.87
C ASP A 681 -14.26 -7.38 -1.97
N ALA A 682 -14.66 -8.61 -1.59
CA ALA A 682 -15.07 -9.63 -2.54
C ALA A 682 -16.28 -9.20 -3.39
N ASN A 683 -17.29 -8.56 -2.77
CA ASN A 683 -18.45 -8.00 -3.46
C ASN A 683 -18.04 -6.84 -4.40
N ALA A 684 -17.20 -5.91 -3.92
CA ALA A 684 -16.73 -4.78 -4.72
C ALA A 684 -15.92 -5.24 -5.94
N THR A 685 -15.07 -6.25 -5.75
CA THR A 685 -14.29 -6.90 -6.81
C THR A 685 -15.19 -7.65 -7.81
N PHE A 686 -16.18 -8.40 -7.32
CA PHE A 686 -17.18 -9.08 -8.17
C PHE A 686 -17.94 -8.09 -9.06
N LEU A 687 -18.43 -6.98 -8.50
CA LEU A 687 -19.13 -5.94 -9.26
C LEU A 687 -18.22 -5.23 -10.27
N TYR A 688 -16.99 -4.91 -9.88
CA TYR A 688 -16.00 -4.29 -10.76
C TYR A 688 -15.71 -5.16 -12.00
N ARG A 689 -15.47 -6.45 -11.81
CA ARG A 689 -15.23 -7.44 -12.88
C ARG A 689 -16.41 -7.60 -13.84
N LEU A 690 -17.63 -7.28 -13.42
CA LEU A 690 -18.83 -7.31 -14.24
C LEU A 690 -19.10 -5.97 -14.97
N GLY A 691 -18.22 -4.98 -14.84
CA GLY A 691 -18.43 -3.62 -15.33
C GLY A 691 -19.56 -2.88 -14.60
N VAL A 692 -19.95 -3.34 -13.42
CA VAL A 692 -21.02 -2.76 -12.60
C VAL A 692 -20.41 -1.77 -11.62
N PHE A 693 -20.19 -0.54 -12.10
CA PHE A 693 -19.62 0.54 -11.30
C PHE A 693 -20.59 1.17 -10.28
N ASP A 694 -21.88 0.83 -10.38
CA ASP A 694 -22.90 1.28 -9.44
C ASP A 694 -22.87 0.44 -8.16
N ARG A 695 -22.11 0.90 -7.15
CA ARG A 695 -22.07 0.27 -5.83
C ARG A 695 -23.42 0.34 -5.10
N ALA A 696 -24.29 1.31 -5.42
CA ALA A 696 -25.62 1.41 -4.82
C ALA A 696 -26.58 0.31 -5.31
N LEU A 697 -26.23 -0.42 -6.38
CA LEU A 697 -26.97 -1.59 -6.84
C LEU A 697 -27.00 -2.72 -5.80
N VAL A 698 -25.98 -2.80 -4.94
CA VAL A 698 -25.81 -3.86 -3.93
C VAL A 698 -25.54 -3.30 -2.53
N ALA A 699 -25.39 -1.97 -2.36
CA ALA A 699 -25.12 -1.29 -1.08
C ALA A 699 -25.89 -1.94 0.08
N LEU A 700 -25.24 -2.55 1.08
CA LEU A 700 -23.99 -2.28 1.79
C LEU A 700 -24.02 -1.08 2.75
N ASP A 701 -25.09 -0.27 2.72
CA ASP A 701 -25.45 0.54 3.87
C ASP A 701 -26.08 -0.35 4.95
N ALA A 702 -25.80 -0.05 6.22
CA ALA A 702 -26.59 -0.58 7.32
C ALA A 702 -28.03 -0.05 7.20
N PRO A 703 -29.06 -0.80 7.62
CA PRO A 703 -30.40 -0.25 7.70
C PRO A 703 -30.39 0.93 8.68
N ASP A 704 -31.01 2.05 8.30
CA ASP A 704 -31.26 3.17 9.22
C ASP A 704 -31.86 2.62 10.52
N PRO A 705 -31.32 2.98 11.71
CA PRO A 705 -31.88 2.52 12.96
C PRO A 705 -33.33 3.00 13.04
N VAL A 706 -34.27 2.06 13.21
CA VAL A 706 -35.70 2.34 13.14
C VAL A 706 -36.06 3.35 14.25
N GLU A 707 -36.30 4.61 13.87
CA GLU A 707 -36.62 5.68 14.81
C GLU A 707 -37.79 5.28 15.69
N ALA A 708 -37.51 5.05 16.97
CA ALA A 708 -38.55 4.98 17.98
C ALA A 708 -39.25 6.35 18.03
N PRO A 709 -40.59 6.41 17.95
CA PRO A 709 -41.30 7.67 17.76
C PRO A 709 -41.02 8.65 18.92
N GLU A 710 -40.56 9.85 18.58
CA GLU A 710 -39.98 10.81 19.52
C GLU A 710 -40.84 11.03 20.80
N PRO A 711 -40.23 10.95 22.00
CA PRO A 711 -40.83 11.53 23.19
C PRO A 711 -40.83 13.06 23.09
N PRO A 712 -41.87 13.77 23.60
CA PRO A 712 -41.98 15.21 23.44
C PRO A 712 -40.85 15.97 24.15
N PRO A 713 -40.33 17.07 23.56
CA PRO A 713 -39.07 17.68 23.98
C PRO A 713 -39.12 18.32 25.38
N ALA A 714 -38.05 18.08 26.14
CA ALA A 714 -37.71 18.81 27.37
C ALA A 714 -36.83 20.03 27.04
N PRO A 715 -36.81 21.09 27.89
CA PRO A 715 -36.12 22.34 27.57
C PRO A 715 -34.59 22.25 27.75
N GLU A 716 -33.87 23.01 26.93
CA GLU A 716 -32.40 23.12 26.90
C GLU A 716 -31.78 23.54 28.25
N VAL A 717 -30.64 22.94 28.60
CA VAL A 717 -29.73 23.41 29.66
C VAL A 717 -28.28 23.31 29.18
N VAL A 718 -27.48 24.32 29.54
CA VAL A 718 -26.12 24.60 29.04
C VAL A 718 -25.07 23.62 29.57
N THR A 719 -24.07 23.29 28.75
CA THR A 719 -22.90 22.46 29.08
C THR A 719 -21.86 23.20 29.97
N PRO A 720 -21.07 22.48 30.79
CA PRO A 720 -19.97 23.06 31.56
C PRO A 720 -18.76 23.42 30.66
N PRO A 721 -17.84 24.28 31.12
CA PRO A 721 -16.57 24.55 30.45
C PRO A 721 -15.53 23.44 30.71
N PRO A 722 -14.53 23.26 29.82
CA PRO A 722 -13.52 22.20 29.92
C PRO A 722 -12.57 22.35 31.13
N PRO A 723 -11.88 21.26 31.54
CA PRO A 723 -10.93 21.25 32.64
C PRO A 723 -9.73 22.18 32.43
N SER A 724 -9.02 22.46 33.52
CA SER A 724 -7.86 23.38 33.53
C SER A 724 -6.53 22.62 33.52
N PRO A 725 -5.49 23.10 32.79
CA PRO A 725 -4.17 22.48 32.76
C PRO A 725 -3.52 22.34 34.15
N VAL A 726 -2.68 21.30 34.28
CA VAL A 726 -2.05 20.84 35.52
C VAL A 726 -0.53 20.78 35.33
N SER A 727 0.22 21.59 36.06
CA SER A 727 1.69 21.65 35.93
C SER A 727 2.42 20.56 36.72
N LEU A 728 3.22 19.73 36.03
CA LEU A 728 4.02 18.64 36.61
C LEU A 728 5.50 18.67 36.17
N ARG A 729 6.32 17.79 36.76
CA ARG A 729 7.68 17.49 36.32
C ARG A 729 7.87 16.00 36.15
N ILE A 730 8.55 15.57 35.11
CA ILE A 730 9.09 14.21 35.03
C ILE A 730 10.24 14.09 36.02
N ILE A 731 10.33 12.96 36.70
CA ILE A 731 11.44 12.57 37.56
C ILE A 731 11.98 11.21 37.11
N ALA A 732 13.30 11.04 37.19
CA ALA A 732 13.88 9.70 37.10
C ALA A 732 15.14 9.58 37.96
N ARG A 733 15.51 8.33 38.27
CA ARG A 733 16.74 7.97 38.96
C ARG A 733 17.32 6.69 38.40
N LEU A 734 18.65 6.58 38.40
CA LEU A 734 19.31 5.29 38.23
C LEU A 734 19.09 4.46 39.52
N ALA A 735 18.64 3.21 39.37
CA ALA A 735 18.52 2.26 40.46
C ALA A 735 19.82 1.46 40.66
N ASP A 736 19.98 0.83 41.82
CA ASP A 736 21.19 0.06 42.15
C ASP A 736 21.40 -1.19 41.26
N ASP A 737 20.38 -1.58 40.47
CA ASP A 737 20.43 -2.65 39.47
C ASP A 737 20.65 -2.14 38.03
N GLY A 738 20.97 -0.86 37.86
CA GLY A 738 21.26 -0.21 36.57
C GLY A 738 20.02 0.19 35.75
N ARG A 739 18.80 -0.12 36.19
CA ARG A 739 17.57 0.35 35.54
C ARG A 739 17.30 1.81 35.86
N VAL A 740 16.59 2.53 35.00
CA VAL A 740 16.10 3.88 35.31
C VAL A 740 14.65 3.79 35.78
N GLU A 741 14.36 4.22 37.02
CA GLU A 741 13.00 4.33 37.55
C GLU A 741 12.45 5.73 37.26
N HIS A 742 11.28 5.81 36.62
CA HIS A 742 10.61 7.04 36.21
C HIS A 742 9.37 7.34 37.07
N GLY A 743 8.91 8.59 37.03
CA GLY A 743 7.64 9.04 37.62
C GLY A 743 7.40 10.52 37.35
N VAL A 744 6.36 11.09 37.96
CA VAL A 744 6.18 12.55 37.99
C VAL A 744 6.23 13.11 39.41
N GLU A 745 6.59 14.38 39.54
CA GLU A 745 6.39 15.18 40.74
C GLU A 745 5.34 16.26 40.44
N LEU A 746 4.17 16.13 41.07
CA LEU A 746 3.00 16.99 40.91
C LEU A 746 2.55 17.49 42.28
N GLY A 747 2.33 18.80 42.42
CA GLY A 747 1.91 19.41 43.69
C GLY A 747 2.87 19.16 44.87
N GLY A 748 4.15 18.85 44.59
CA GLY A 748 5.14 18.45 45.59
C GLY A 748 5.02 17.01 46.08
N ARG A 749 4.24 16.15 45.40
CA ARG A 749 4.14 14.71 45.65
C ARG A 749 4.68 13.94 44.45
N GLN A 750 5.36 12.82 44.71
CA GLN A 750 5.77 11.90 43.65
C GLN A 750 4.63 10.93 43.34
N VAL A 751 4.34 10.73 42.04
CA VAL A 751 3.42 9.74 41.49
C VAL A 751 4.23 8.83 40.59
N LEU A 752 4.14 7.51 40.83
CA LEU A 752 4.99 6.50 40.23
C LEU A 752 4.11 5.46 39.52
N PRO A 753 4.10 5.41 38.17
CA PRO A 753 3.29 4.45 37.41
C PRO A 753 3.57 2.98 37.76
N GLN A 754 2.63 2.09 37.43
CA GLN A 754 2.79 0.66 37.67
C GLN A 754 3.96 0.07 36.85
N ARG A 755 3.97 0.32 35.53
CA ARG A 755 5.12 0.03 34.65
C ARG A 755 5.95 1.30 34.55
N ARG A 756 7.11 1.38 35.19
CA ARG A 756 7.91 2.63 35.27
C ARG A 756 9.43 2.48 35.21
N PHE A 757 9.94 1.32 34.83
CA PHE A 757 11.38 1.05 34.77
C PHE A 757 11.84 0.87 33.33
N LEU A 758 12.74 1.73 32.87
CA LEU A 758 13.53 1.49 31.67
C LEU A 758 14.62 0.46 32.00
N GLY A 759 14.78 -0.56 31.15
CA GLY A 759 15.74 -1.65 31.37
C GLY A 759 17.20 -1.19 31.35
N ALA A 760 18.06 -1.83 32.15
CA ALA A 760 19.50 -1.56 32.18
C ALA A 760 20.21 -1.90 30.86
N ALA A 761 19.59 -2.77 30.05
CA ALA A 761 19.97 -3.12 28.69
C ALA A 761 18.88 -2.72 27.68
N ALA A 762 18.15 -1.63 27.95
CA ALA A 762 17.20 -1.07 26.99
C ALA A 762 17.94 -0.49 25.79
N GLU A 763 17.41 -0.76 24.60
CA GLU A 763 18.00 -0.43 23.31
C GLU A 763 18.19 1.08 23.13
N ALA A 764 19.39 1.50 22.73
CA ALA A 764 19.70 2.92 22.59
C ALA A 764 18.91 3.54 21.42
N GLY A 765 18.35 4.74 21.63
CA GLY A 765 17.50 5.44 20.66
C GLY A 765 16.01 5.07 20.71
N ARG A 766 15.67 3.85 21.16
CA ARG A 766 14.30 3.33 21.21
C ARG A 766 13.50 3.89 22.39
N TRP A 767 12.30 4.38 22.10
CA TRP A 767 11.36 4.88 23.11
C TRP A 767 10.60 3.74 23.79
N TYR A 768 10.46 3.83 25.11
CA TYR A 768 9.62 2.96 25.94
C TYR A 768 8.75 3.86 26.82
N SER A 769 7.44 3.64 26.80
CA SER A 769 6.50 4.37 27.65
C SER A 769 6.20 3.64 28.96
N THR A 770 5.90 4.41 30.00
CA THR A 770 5.34 3.90 31.25
C THR A 770 3.88 3.45 31.05
N SER A 771 3.31 2.78 32.05
CA SER A 771 1.85 2.84 32.20
C SER A 771 1.42 4.27 32.55
N ASP A 772 0.12 4.52 32.59
CA ASP A 772 -0.42 5.85 32.78
C ASP A 772 -0.11 6.45 34.16
N VAL A 773 -0.09 7.79 34.17
CA VAL A 773 0.05 8.65 35.35
C VAL A 773 -1.34 9.09 35.79
N GLU A 774 -2.02 8.23 36.53
CA GLU A 774 -3.32 8.52 37.15
C GLU A 774 -3.16 9.48 38.34
N VAL A 775 -4.03 10.49 38.44
CA VAL A 775 -4.06 11.42 39.58
C VAL A 775 -5.49 11.70 40.04
N GLY A 776 -5.93 11.00 41.08
CA GLY A 776 -7.21 11.25 41.75
C GLY A 776 -8.43 10.59 41.11
N GLY A 777 -8.26 9.94 39.96
CA GLY A 777 -9.29 9.22 39.21
C GLY A 777 -9.06 9.35 37.70
N SER A 778 -8.66 10.53 37.27
CA SER A 778 -8.40 10.84 35.85
C SER A 778 -6.96 10.50 35.44
N VAL A 779 -6.79 10.17 34.16
CA VAL A 779 -5.49 9.91 33.52
C VAL A 779 -4.87 11.23 33.05
N LEU A 780 -3.56 11.39 33.26
CA LEU A 780 -2.81 12.53 32.69
C LEU A 780 -2.01 12.15 31.44
N GLY A 781 -1.75 10.86 31.20
CA GLY A 781 -0.87 10.36 30.14
C GLY A 781 0.36 9.59 30.66
N GLN A 782 1.36 9.38 29.81
CA GLN A 782 2.52 8.52 30.03
C GLN A 782 3.86 9.26 29.98
N ILE A 783 4.85 8.74 30.71
CA ILE A 783 6.25 9.16 30.54
C ILE A 783 6.87 8.25 29.49
N SER A 784 7.43 8.82 28.43
CA SER A 784 8.17 8.06 27.43
C SER A 784 9.67 8.35 27.58
N ALA A 785 10.51 7.32 27.61
CA ALA A 785 11.95 7.45 27.85
C ALA A 785 12.79 6.55 26.94
N ARG A 786 14.03 6.96 26.69
CA ARG A 786 15.01 6.18 25.91
C ARG A 786 16.43 6.34 26.43
N SER A 787 17.23 5.29 26.32
CA SER A 787 18.69 5.37 26.47
C SER A 787 19.32 6.07 25.26
N LEU A 788 20.40 6.82 25.45
CA LEU A 788 21.20 7.42 24.39
C LEU A 788 22.59 6.76 24.33
N ALA A 789 23.22 6.81 23.16
CA ALA A 789 24.54 6.21 22.94
C ALA A 789 25.68 6.83 23.79
N ASP A 790 25.48 8.03 24.36
CA ASP A 790 26.40 8.67 25.30
C ASP A 790 26.15 8.28 26.78
N GLY A 791 25.26 7.31 27.03
CA GLY A 791 24.91 6.79 28.34
C GLY A 791 23.87 7.61 29.11
N ARG A 792 23.42 8.76 28.60
CA ARG A 792 22.29 9.50 29.17
C ARG A 792 20.97 8.78 28.88
N ALA A 793 19.93 9.12 29.64
CA ALA A 793 18.54 8.81 29.24
C ALA A 793 17.78 10.11 28.93
N GLU A 794 17.06 10.15 27.80
CA GLU A 794 16.13 11.23 27.45
C GLU A 794 14.71 10.83 27.90
N TRP A 795 13.94 11.78 28.43
CA TRP A 795 12.53 11.60 28.76
C TRP A 795 11.64 12.66 28.08
N ARG A 796 10.39 12.30 27.82
CA ARG A 796 9.30 13.16 27.37
C ARG A 796 7.99 12.73 28.00
N PHE A 797 6.97 13.56 27.94
CA PHE A 797 5.61 13.18 28.29
C PHE A 797 4.79 12.94 27.02
N VAL A 798 3.74 12.17 27.15
CA VAL A 798 2.69 11.95 26.14
C VAL A 798 1.38 12.06 26.89
N GLU A 799 0.53 13.00 26.55
CA GLU A 799 -0.76 13.22 27.22
C GLU A 799 -1.78 12.13 26.85
N ALA A 800 -2.93 12.11 27.51
CA ALA A 800 -3.93 11.05 27.35
C ALA A 800 -4.49 10.99 25.90
N ASP A 801 -4.63 12.16 25.26
CA ASP A 801 -5.01 12.32 23.85
C ASP A 801 -3.88 12.02 22.85
N GLY A 802 -2.67 11.76 23.34
CA GLY A 802 -1.47 11.48 22.55
C GLY A 802 -0.55 12.68 22.27
N GLU A 803 -0.84 13.92 22.73
CA GLU A 803 0.06 15.05 22.48
C GLU A 803 1.41 14.88 23.21
N VAL A 804 2.52 15.12 22.51
CA VAL A 804 3.88 14.81 22.99
C VAL A 804 4.56 16.05 23.58
N VAL A 805 4.35 16.31 24.86
CA VAL A 805 5.00 17.42 25.57
C VAL A 805 6.42 17.07 26.02
N VAL A 806 7.41 17.81 25.50
CA VAL A 806 8.84 17.54 25.74
C VAL A 806 9.49 18.66 26.57
N PRO A 807 9.99 18.37 27.79
CA PRO A 807 10.65 19.39 28.62
C PRO A 807 11.93 19.98 27.97
N ASP A 808 12.30 21.22 28.35
CA ASP A 808 13.61 21.81 28.01
C ASP A 808 14.75 21.04 28.70
N VAL A 809 14.58 20.76 30.01
CA VAL A 809 15.53 19.96 30.79
C VAL A 809 14.96 18.55 30.86
N ARG A 810 15.47 17.68 29.99
CA ARG A 810 14.85 16.38 29.67
C ARG A 810 15.74 15.14 29.85
N PHE A 811 16.89 15.27 30.51
CA PHE A 811 17.91 14.23 30.53
C PHE A 811 18.31 13.79 31.94
N LEU A 812 18.46 12.48 32.14
CA LEU A 812 19.25 11.90 33.22
C LEU A 812 20.73 11.82 32.78
N PRO A 813 21.69 12.37 33.54
CA PRO A 813 23.11 12.26 33.21
C PRO A 813 23.64 10.81 33.20
N ALA A 814 24.64 10.52 32.37
CA ALA A 814 25.27 9.21 32.27
C ALA A 814 26.04 8.81 33.55
N ASP A 815 26.49 9.81 34.31
CA ASP A 815 27.17 9.67 35.61
C ASP A 815 26.21 9.87 36.81
N ALA A 816 24.89 9.79 36.60
CA ALA A 816 23.90 9.99 37.65
C ALA A 816 24.09 9.00 38.83
N PRO A 817 24.32 9.49 40.06
CA PRO A 817 24.51 8.61 41.22
C PRO A 817 23.23 7.85 41.56
N ALA A 818 23.37 6.54 41.77
CA ALA A 818 22.25 5.64 42.05
C ALA A 818 21.40 6.09 43.25
N GLY A 819 20.09 5.87 43.15
CA GLY A 819 19.08 6.24 44.14
C GLY A 819 18.63 7.71 44.12
N VAL A 820 19.35 8.62 43.46
CA VAL A 820 19.08 10.07 43.46
C VAL A 820 18.08 10.47 42.37
N TRP A 821 16.97 11.11 42.77
CA TRP A 821 15.95 11.64 41.85
C TRP A 821 16.38 12.95 41.17
N PHE A 822 16.60 12.88 39.87
CA PHE A 822 16.69 14.03 38.97
C PHE A 822 15.28 14.48 38.55
N ARG A 823 15.16 15.73 38.07
CA ARG A 823 13.90 16.41 37.76
C ARG A 823 13.99 17.13 36.44
N SER A 824 12.89 17.15 35.69
CA SER A 824 12.75 17.95 34.48
C SER A 824 12.54 19.44 34.77
N SER A 825 12.56 20.25 33.70
CA SER A 825 11.81 21.52 33.70
C SER A 825 10.31 21.22 33.84
N GLN A 826 9.55 22.20 34.32
CA GLN A 826 8.12 22.03 34.56
C GLN A 826 7.38 22.11 33.22
N ILE A 827 6.45 21.19 33.01
CA ILE A 827 5.53 21.16 31.87
C ILE A 827 4.10 21.29 32.40
N GLU A 828 3.16 21.66 31.54
CA GLU A 828 1.72 21.66 31.85
C GLU A 828 1.05 20.66 30.93
N VAL A 829 0.09 19.90 31.47
CA VAL A 829 -0.68 18.87 30.78
C VAL A 829 -2.16 19.02 31.09
N VAL A 830 -3.06 18.64 30.19
CA VAL A 830 -4.51 18.73 30.36
C VAL A 830 -5.06 17.37 30.80
N PRO A 831 -5.74 17.26 31.94
CA PRO A 831 -6.45 16.03 32.30
C PRO A 831 -7.64 15.80 31.36
N GLU A 832 -7.83 14.57 30.90
CA GLU A 832 -9.17 14.08 30.55
C GLU A 832 -10.07 14.05 31.80
N GLU A 833 -11.40 14.06 31.65
CA GLU A 833 -12.36 14.08 32.77
C GLU A 833 -12.50 12.71 33.47
#